data_AF-A0AA39L2S9-F1
#
_entry.id   AF-A0AA39L2S9-F1
#
_cell.length_a   1.000
_cell.length_b   1.000
_cell.length_c   1.000
_cell.angle_alpha   90.00
_cell.angle_beta   90.00
_cell.angle_gamma   90.00
#
_symmetry.space_group_name_H-M   'P 1'
#
loop_
_entity.id
_entity.type
_entity.pdbx_description
1 polymer ?
#
loop_
_entity_poly.entity_id
_entity_poly.type
_entity_poly.pdbx_seq_one_letter_code
_entity_poly.pdbx_strand_id
1 'polypeptide(L)'
;MGIDGDTYTIDYEFGIFITMNPGYAGRQELPENLKTQFRSVAMMVPDRQIIMRVKLAACGFKENIMLARKFFTLYTLCEEQLSKQVHYDFGLRNILSCLRTLGAQKRAHPGESEETTLMRVLRAMNLSKLVDEDESLFLSLIEDMFPGIKLTTQTYKELQKGLANATESLGIMNHSEWNLKAIQLYETSLVRHGLMVLGPTGSGKTQCMWALMKALTEMGMPHKEVRMNPKAITAAQMFGRLDVATNDWTDGIFSTLWRRSTQIKKSEYLWIVLDGPVDAVWIENLNSVLDDNKTLTLANGDRIIMASNSKLVFEPDNIDNASPATVSRMGMVFVSASVLKWSEILQGWLKTRDEHEAQVLRELFHKIYGDAHVFVQTKLISKMTLLEALYIRQCIDLLTGLLANNVAGTSTFTDAHLQRIFLFSLMWSLGAVLELDARNALQEFFLTHESQCDWPELSEDETIFEYLVSDKGIWIHWSQMVPAFEYPPERVLEYYTILVPNVDNTRTLFLIDVIARQEKAVLLIGEQGTAKTVMLKSFMSQYDPEYHLNKSFNFSSASTPNMVQRIFESYVEKRVGTTYGPPGNKKMTVFIDDINMPTINEWGDQITNEIVRQLMEYSGFYSLDKPGDFNTIQDIQLLAAMIHPGGGRNDIPPRLKRQFNIFNCTLPSNKSMDKIFSTIGQGYFCSSRFSNQIVDFLPKLISLTRVVWQQTKIKMLPTPAKFHYVFNLRDLSRIWEGILRIEGNECNSQRTLLKLWDHECTRVIADRFTNSQDKEWFRNTLQQTAENLLADDFKYYDPVETYFVNFLREPPEPTGFEPEDVVLEAPRIYEQIPSYEMVIMKVHQYMQQFNESIRGMKLDLVFFHDALVHLMRISRIMSVPRGNIMLVGVGGSGKQSLTRLASFIAGYKFFQIILSRSYNVASLLEDIKNLYRAAGTGNNGFTFIFTDNEIKDEAFLEYINNVLSVGEIANLFPKDELDDILNSTIPLMKKDEPKKPPTQDNLYSYFISRARNNLHIALCFSPVNNSF
;
A
#
# COMPACT_ATOMS: atom_id res chain seq x y z
N MET A 1 -39.54 -15.23 -44.73
CA MET A 1 -39.95 -14.92 -43.35
C MET A 1 -39.52 -13.50 -43.03
N GLY A 2 -40.29 -12.76 -42.24
CA GLY A 2 -39.92 -11.40 -41.82
C GLY A 2 -39.09 -11.44 -40.53
N ILE A 3 -37.91 -10.81 -40.53
CA ILE A 3 -37.10 -10.55 -39.35
C ILE A 3 -36.90 -9.03 -39.32
N ASP A 4 -37.22 -8.37 -38.21
CA ASP A 4 -37.14 -6.91 -38.03
C ASP A 4 -37.85 -6.06 -39.10
N GLY A 5 -38.92 -6.61 -39.71
CA GLY A 5 -39.71 -5.91 -40.73
C GLY A 5 -39.20 -6.06 -42.17
N ASP A 6 -38.03 -6.66 -42.37
CA ASP A 6 -37.45 -6.91 -43.69
C ASP A 6 -37.78 -8.31 -44.21
N THR A 7 -37.90 -8.43 -45.54
CA THR A 7 -38.26 -9.70 -46.21
C THR A 7 -37.01 -10.41 -46.71
N TYR A 8 -36.71 -11.59 -46.18
CA TYR A 8 -35.54 -12.40 -46.56
C TYR A 8 -35.94 -13.67 -47.32
N THR A 9 -35.11 -14.07 -48.29
CA THR A 9 -35.16 -15.38 -48.94
C THR A 9 -34.59 -16.46 -48.02
N ILE A 10 -35.29 -17.60 -47.91
CA ILE A 10 -34.86 -18.72 -47.06
C ILE A 10 -33.86 -19.58 -47.84
N ASP A 11 -32.68 -19.78 -47.27
CA ASP A 11 -31.70 -20.76 -47.73
C ASP A 11 -31.83 -22.04 -46.88
N TYR A 12 -32.15 -23.17 -47.52
CA TYR A 12 -32.28 -24.47 -46.85
C TYR A 12 -30.93 -25.10 -46.47
N GLU A 13 -29.82 -24.59 -46.99
CA GLU A 13 -28.47 -25.02 -46.62
C GLU A 13 -27.95 -24.29 -45.37
N PHE A 14 -28.65 -23.24 -44.92
CA PHE A 14 -28.29 -22.50 -43.72
C PHE A 14 -28.60 -23.28 -42.44
N GLY A 15 -27.56 -23.57 -41.66
CA GLY A 15 -27.67 -24.27 -40.37
C GLY A 15 -26.92 -23.54 -39.25
N ILE A 16 -27.53 -23.49 -38.07
CA ILE A 16 -26.92 -22.93 -36.86
C ILE A 16 -26.55 -24.09 -35.93
N PHE A 17 -25.28 -24.12 -35.51
CA PHE A 17 -24.76 -25.07 -34.54
C PHE A 17 -24.22 -24.31 -33.34
N ILE A 18 -24.66 -24.69 -32.14
CA ILE A 18 -24.19 -24.08 -30.88
C ILE A 18 -23.34 -25.09 -30.13
N THR A 19 -22.13 -24.69 -29.76
CA THR A 19 -21.24 -25.47 -28.88
C THR A 19 -21.31 -24.91 -27.46
N MET A 20 -21.62 -25.76 -26.48
CA MET A 20 -21.69 -25.38 -25.07
C MET A 20 -20.68 -26.19 -24.25
N ASN A 21 -19.99 -25.51 -23.32
CA ASN A 21 -19.12 -26.15 -22.32
C ASN A 21 -19.75 -25.92 -20.94
N PRO A 22 -20.51 -26.89 -20.39
CA PRO A 22 -21.15 -26.75 -19.09
C PRO A 22 -20.12 -26.53 -17.98
N GLY A 23 -20.40 -25.64 -17.03
CA GLY A 23 -19.55 -25.42 -15.84
C GLY A 23 -18.26 -24.62 -16.06
N TYR A 24 -18.05 -24.02 -17.23
CA TYR A 24 -16.90 -23.14 -17.49
C TYR A 24 -17.17 -21.73 -16.94
N ALA A 25 -16.29 -21.20 -16.08
CA ALA A 25 -16.41 -19.86 -15.53
C ALA A 25 -16.47 -18.79 -16.64
N GLY A 26 -17.35 -17.79 -16.49
CA GLY A 26 -17.55 -16.72 -17.48
C GLY A 26 -18.53 -17.04 -18.62
N ARG A 27 -19.12 -18.24 -18.66
CA ARG A 27 -20.15 -18.61 -19.66
C ARG A 27 -21.51 -18.82 -18.99
N GLN A 28 -22.57 -18.35 -19.65
CA GLN A 28 -23.95 -18.57 -19.21
C GLN A 28 -24.55 -19.80 -19.89
N GLU A 29 -25.43 -20.51 -19.18
CA GLU A 29 -26.23 -21.56 -19.78
C GLU A 29 -27.24 -20.98 -20.77
N LEU A 30 -27.54 -21.76 -21.82
CA LEU A 30 -28.55 -21.38 -22.79
C LEU A 30 -29.93 -21.33 -22.11
N PRO A 31 -30.70 -20.24 -22.29
CA PRO A 31 -32.08 -20.18 -21.84
C PRO A 31 -32.90 -21.37 -22.35
N GLU A 32 -33.77 -21.92 -21.49
CA GLU A 32 -34.54 -23.14 -21.81
C GLU A 32 -35.41 -23.00 -23.07
N ASN A 33 -35.96 -21.81 -23.32
CA ASN A 33 -36.70 -21.51 -24.55
C ASN A 33 -35.83 -21.65 -25.82
N LEU A 34 -34.54 -21.32 -25.75
CA LEU A 34 -33.62 -21.51 -26.87
C LEU A 34 -33.19 -22.98 -26.98
N LYS A 35 -32.92 -23.62 -25.84
CA LYS A 35 -32.46 -25.01 -25.76
C LYS A 35 -33.43 -25.99 -26.41
N THR A 36 -34.75 -25.77 -26.28
CA THR A 36 -35.78 -26.59 -26.95
C THR A 36 -35.75 -26.53 -28.48
N GLN A 37 -35.16 -25.48 -29.07
CA GLN A 37 -35.04 -25.33 -30.53
C GLN A 37 -33.87 -26.13 -31.12
N PHE A 38 -32.96 -26.64 -30.30
CA PHE A 38 -31.77 -27.37 -30.72
C PHE A 38 -31.84 -28.85 -30.34
N ARG A 39 -31.22 -29.70 -31.15
CA ARG A 39 -30.96 -31.10 -30.80
C ARG A 39 -29.62 -31.21 -30.08
N SER A 40 -29.64 -31.76 -28.87
CA SER A 40 -28.42 -32.00 -28.09
C SER A 40 -27.59 -33.14 -28.68
N VAL A 41 -26.29 -32.91 -28.87
CA VAL A 41 -25.31 -33.92 -29.26
C VAL A 41 -24.20 -33.94 -28.21
N ALA A 42 -24.02 -35.08 -27.53
CA ALA A 42 -22.96 -35.24 -26.54
C ALA A 42 -21.65 -35.64 -27.23
N MET A 43 -20.66 -34.74 -27.20
CA MET A 43 -19.30 -35.02 -27.66
C MET A 43 -18.43 -35.39 -26.46
N MET A 44 -18.08 -36.69 -26.34
CA MET A 44 -17.22 -37.20 -25.27
C MET A 44 -15.73 -36.94 -25.54
N VAL A 45 -14.87 -37.30 -24.58
CA VAL A 45 -13.42 -37.12 -24.68
C VAL A 45 -12.86 -37.89 -25.90
N PRO A 46 -12.11 -37.23 -26.80
CA PRO A 46 -11.52 -37.89 -27.96
C PRO A 46 -10.38 -38.83 -27.56
N ASP A 47 -10.21 -39.92 -28.31
CA ASP A 47 -9.10 -40.86 -28.14
C ASP A 47 -7.77 -40.19 -28.53
N ARG A 48 -7.02 -39.74 -27.51
CA ARG A 48 -5.74 -39.04 -27.68
C ARG A 48 -4.68 -39.93 -28.34
N GLN A 49 -4.67 -41.23 -28.07
CA GLN A 49 -3.66 -42.16 -28.59
C GLN A 49 -3.83 -42.36 -30.10
N ILE A 50 -5.06 -42.51 -30.59
CA ILE A 50 -5.34 -42.62 -32.02
C ILE A 50 -4.91 -41.33 -32.74
N ILE A 51 -5.21 -40.17 -32.15
CA ILE A 51 -4.82 -38.87 -32.73
C ILE A 51 -3.29 -38.76 -32.83
N MET A 52 -2.55 -39.10 -31.76
CA MET A 52 -1.08 -39.11 -31.77
C MET A 52 -0.53 -40.02 -32.87
N ARG A 53 -1.05 -41.25 -33.00
CA ARG A 53 -0.64 -42.22 -34.02
C ARG A 53 -0.82 -41.67 -35.43
N VAL A 54 -2.01 -41.16 -35.74
CA VAL A 54 -2.33 -40.63 -37.08
C VAL A 54 -1.45 -39.42 -37.41
N LYS A 55 -1.22 -38.54 -36.44
CA LYS A 55 -0.37 -37.35 -36.64
C LYS A 55 1.12 -37.69 -36.77
N LEU A 56 1.64 -38.65 -36.01
CA LEU A 56 3.01 -39.15 -36.18
C LEU A 56 3.20 -39.77 -37.57
N ALA A 57 2.25 -40.58 -38.02
CA ALA A 57 2.28 -41.14 -39.37
C ALA A 57 2.29 -40.04 -40.45
N ALA A 58 1.46 -39.01 -40.29
CA ALA A 58 1.44 -37.85 -41.19
C ALA A 58 2.76 -37.04 -41.18
N CYS A 59 3.53 -37.11 -40.08
CA CYS A 59 4.85 -36.48 -39.97
C CYS A 59 6.00 -37.34 -40.52
N GLY A 60 5.70 -38.55 -41.02
CA GLY A 60 6.70 -39.45 -41.61
C GLY A 60 7.34 -40.45 -40.65
N PHE A 61 6.77 -40.65 -39.45
CA PHE A 61 7.25 -41.64 -38.48
C PHE A 61 6.76 -43.06 -38.85
N LYS A 62 7.69 -44.01 -38.98
CA LYS A 62 7.40 -45.42 -39.27
C LYS A 62 6.98 -46.18 -38.01
N GLU A 63 7.56 -45.88 -36.85
CA GLU A 63 7.29 -46.53 -35.57
C GLU A 63 6.12 -45.89 -34.81
N ASN A 64 5.23 -45.20 -35.53
CA ASN A 64 4.16 -44.37 -34.97
C ASN A 64 3.24 -45.09 -33.97
N ILE A 65 3.02 -46.41 -34.11
CA ILE A 65 2.16 -47.19 -33.19
C ILE A 65 2.81 -47.27 -31.80
N MET A 66 4.09 -47.64 -31.75
CA MET A 66 4.84 -47.82 -30.51
C MET A 66 5.11 -46.46 -29.84
N LEU A 67 5.54 -45.48 -30.64
CA LEU A 67 5.81 -44.12 -30.19
C LEU A 67 4.56 -43.41 -29.64
N ALA A 68 3.40 -43.58 -30.28
CA ALA A 68 2.14 -43.02 -29.79
C ALA A 68 1.73 -43.63 -28.44
N ARG A 69 1.95 -44.94 -28.24
CA ARG A 69 1.69 -45.59 -26.95
C ARG A 69 2.62 -45.05 -25.86
N LYS A 70 3.92 -44.93 -26.15
CA LYS A 70 4.89 -44.36 -25.19
C LYS A 70 4.54 -42.92 -24.83
N PHE A 71 4.23 -42.09 -25.82
CA PHE A 71 3.83 -40.69 -25.60
C PHE A 71 2.55 -40.60 -24.75
N PHE A 72 1.51 -41.36 -25.10
CA PHE A 72 0.27 -41.39 -24.33
C PHE A 72 0.51 -41.80 -22.87
N THR A 73 1.21 -42.91 -22.63
CA THR A 73 1.52 -43.40 -21.28
C THR A 73 2.33 -42.39 -20.47
N LEU A 74 3.35 -41.76 -21.07
CA LEU A 74 4.13 -40.73 -20.37
C LEU A 74 3.24 -39.58 -19.89
N TYR A 75 2.35 -39.06 -20.74
CA TYR A 75 1.49 -37.94 -20.36
C TYR A 75 0.43 -38.34 -19.32
N THR A 76 -0.10 -39.55 -19.38
CA THR A 76 -0.96 -40.09 -18.32
C THR A 76 -0.22 -40.17 -16.98
N LEU A 77 1.01 -40.70 -16.97
CA LEU A 77 1.83 -40.75 -15.76
C LEU A 77 2.17 -39.37 -15.23
N CYS A 78 2.42 -38.40 -16.12
CA CYS A 78 2.64 -37.01 -15.72
C CYS A 78 1.40 -36.38 -15.06
N GLU A 79 0.19 -36.65 -15.60
CA GLU A 79 -1.08 -36.18 -15.02
C GLU A 79 -1.37 -36.84 -13.64
N GLU A 80 -0.91 -38.08 -13.43
CA GLU A 80 -1.18 -38.85 -12.21
C GLU A 80 -0.14 -38.65 -11.10
N GLN A 81 1.14 -38.48 -11.44
CA GLN A 81 2.25 -38.50 -10.47
C GLN A 81 2.86 -37.13 -10.18
N LEU A 82 2.84 -36.18 -11.12
CA LEU A 82 3.39 -34.84 -10.86
C LEU A 82 2.48 -34.03 -9.95
N SER A 83 3.03 -32.99 -9.33
CA SER A 83 2.23 -32.07 -8.53
C SER A 83 1.13 -31.39 -9.37
N LYS A 84 -0.02 -31.12 -8.75
CA LYS A 84 -1.17 -30.49 -9.44
C LYS A 84 -0.96 -28.98 -9.55
N GLN A 85 -0.33 -28.55 -10.64
CA GLN A 85 -0.12 -27.14 -10.96
C GLN A 85 -1.09 -26.63 -12.02
N VAL A 86 -1.59 -25.41 -11.88
CA VAL A 86 -2.53 -24.78 -12.86
C VAL A 86 -1.89 -24.59 -14.24
N HIS A 87 -0.57 -24.39 -14.28
CA HIS A 87 0.19 -24.19 -15.52
C HIS A 87 0.59 -25.50 -16.22
N TYR A 88 0.28 -26.67 -15.66
CA TYR A 88 0.58 -27.95 -16.29
C TYR A 88 -0.48 -28.27 -17.35
N ASP A 89 -0.08 -28.24 -18.62
CA ASP A 89 -0.92 -28.68 -19.73
C ASP A 89 -0.40 -29.96 -20.38
N PHE A 90 -1.13 -31.06 -20.18
CA PHE A 90 -0.94 -32.35 -20.87
C PHE A 90 -2.12 -32.67 -21.81
N GLY A 91 -2.95 -31.68 -22.10
CA GLY A 91 -4.13 -31.78 -22.96
C GLY A 91 -3.80 -31.83 -24.46
N LEU A 92 -4.86 -31.98 -25.25
CA LEU A 92 -4.76 -32.25 -26.69
C LEU A 92 -4.05 -31.13 -27.48
N ARG A 93 -4.19 -29.86 -27.07
CA ARG A 93 -3.50 -28.74 -27.74
C ARG A 93 -1.98 -28.80 -27.56
N ASN A 94 -1.51 -29.06 -26.33
CA ASN A 94 -0.09 -29.26 -26.09
C ASN A 94 0.43 -30.47 -26.88
N ILE A 95 -0.31 -31.58 -26.88
CA ILE A 95 0.03 -32.77 -27.68
C ILE A 95 0.19 -32.43 -29.17
N LEU A 96 -0.75 -31.69 -29.76
CA LEU A 96 -0.67 -31.27 -31.16
C LEU A 96 0.52 -30.35 -31.43
N SER A 97 0.87 -29.47 -30.48
CA SER A 97 2.07 -28.63 -30.56
C SER A 97 3.34 -29.49 -30.57
N CYS A 98 3.47 -30.44 -29.64
CA CYS A 98 4.61 -31.36 -29.60
C CYS A 98 4.74 -32.16 -30.91
N LEU A 99 3.62 -32.67 -31.44
CA LEU A 99 3.61 -33.42 -32.71
C LEU A 99 4.05 -32.58 -33.92
N ARG A 100 3.67 -31.30 -33.96
CA ARG A 100 4.11 -30.36 -35.01
C ARG A 100 5.62 -30.14 -34.95
N THR A 101 6.16 -29.92 -33.74
CA THR A 101 7.59 -29.76 -33.49
C THR A 101 8.37 -31.04 -33.82
N LEU A 102 7.85 -32.21 -33.46
CA LEU A 102 8.42 -33.52 -33.81
C LEU A 102 8.58 -33.69 -35.32
N GLY A 103 7.54 -33.36 -36.10
CA GLY A 103 7.62 -33.42 -37.55
C GLY A 103 8.67 -32.47 -38.13
N ALA A 104 8.81 -31.26 -37.57
CA ALA A 104 9.83 -30.31 -38.00
C ALA A 104 11.25 -30.80 -37.68
N GLN A 105 11.47 -31.30 -36.46
CA GLN A 105 12.77 -31.83 -36.02
C GLN A 105 13.18 -33.08 -36.80
N LYS A 106 12.24 -33.99 -37.10
CA LYS A 106 12.52 -35.17 -37.92
C LYS A 106 12.92 -34.79 -39.35
N ARG A 107 12.32 -33.74 -39.93
CA ARG A 107 12.73 -33.20 -41.24
C ARG A 107 14.10 -32.53 -41.21
N ALA A 108 14.42 -31.82 -40.13
CA ALA A 108 15.72 -31.17 -39.95
C ALA A 108 16.86 -32.18 -39.71
N HIS A 109 16.57 -33.31 -39.05
CA HIS A 109 17.54 -34.36 -38.72
C HIS A 109 17.07 -35.75 -39.20
N PRO A 110 17.05 -36.04 -40.52
CA PRO A 110 16.47 -37.29 -41.04
C PRO A 110 17.15 -38.56 -40.53
N GLY A 111 18.45 -38.49 -40.25
CA GLY A 111 19.29 -39.62 -39.83
C GLY A 111 19.20 -40.00 -38.35
N GLU A 112 18.51 -39.22 -37.52
CA GLU A 112 18.32 -39.58 -36.11
C GLU A 112 17.21 -40.63 -35.92
N SER A 113 17.37 -41.47 -34.90
CA SER A 113 16.33 -42.43 -34.49
C SER A 113 15.05 -41.69 -34.14
N GLU A 114 13.91 -42.28 -34.52
CA GLU A 114 12.58 -41.74 -34.22
C GLU A 114 12.34 -41.66 -32.72
N GLU A 115 12.82 -42.64 -31.93
CA GLU A 115 12.75 -42.63 -30.47
C GLU A 115 13.56 -41.49 -29.85
N THR A 116 14.80 -41.27 -30.33
CA THR A 116 15.66 -40.16 -29.84
C THR A 116 15.04 -38.80 -30.16
N THR A 117 14.46 -38.66 -31.35
CA THR A 117 13.75 -37.45 -31.76
C THR A 117 12.54 -37.21 -30.85
N LEU A 118 11.77 -38.25 -30.54
CA LEU A 118 10.63 -38.18 -29.64
C LEU A 118 11.03 -37.74 -28.24
N MET A 119 12.00 -38.44 -27.64
CA MET A 119 12.52 -38.16 -26.30
C MET A 119 13.04 -36.73 -26.19
N ARG A 120 13.80 -36.24 -27.18
CA ARG A 120 14.35 -34.87 -27.18
C ARG A 120 13.25 -33.81 -27.12
N VAL A 121 12.23 -33.93 -27.99
CA VAL A 121 11.16 -32.92 -28.05
C VAL A 121 10.26 -32.98 -26.82
N LEU A 122 9.92 -34.18 -26.34
CA LEU A 122 9.12 -34.32 -25.11
C LEU A 122 9.85 -33.74 -23.90
N ARG A 123 11.16 -33.97 -23.79
CA ARG A 123 11.97 -33.35 -22.74
C ARG A 123 11.99 -31.83 -22.87
N ALA A 124 12.40 -31.29 -24.02
CA ALA A 124 12.55 -29.84 -24.21
C ALA A 124 11.25 -29.05 -24.01
N MET A 125 10.11 -29.56 -24.51
CA MET A 125 8.83 -28.86 -24.42
C MET A 125 8.16 -28.93 -23.04
N ASN A 126 8.53 -29.88 -22.19
CA ASN A 126 7.93 -30.04 -20.86
C ASN A 126 8.86 -29.57 -19.74
N LEU A 127 10.18 -29.64 -19.89
CA LEU A 127 11.09 -29.26 -18.81
C LEU A 127 10.96 -27.78 -18.40
N SER A 128 10.68 -26.90 -19.36
CA SER A 128 10.57 -25.47 -19.10
C SER A 128 9.37 -25.07 -18.26
N LYS A 129 8.32 -25.89 -18.19
CA LYS A 129 7.08 -25.58 -17.44
C LYS A 129 7.02 -26.22 -16.06
N LEU A 130 7.92 -27.16 -15.73
CA LEU A 130 7.87 -27.88 -14.46
C LEU A 130 8.45 -27.06 -13.32
N VAL A 131 7.93 -27.28 -12.11
CA VAL A 131 8.54 -26.81 -10.87
C VAL A 131 9.74 -27.71 -10.50
N ASP A 132 10.66 -27.19 -9.70
CA ASP A 132 11.95 -27.85 -9.41
C ASP A 132 11.79 -29.27 -8.85
N GLU A 133 10.79 -29.49 -7.99
CA GLU A 133 10.52 -30.80 -7.37
C GLU A 133 10.07 -31.86 -8.39
N ASP A 134 9.29 -31.43 -9.39
CA ASP A 134 8.74 -32.30 -10.43
C ASP A 134 9.74 -32.56 -11.57
N GLU A 135 10.76 -31.72 -11.72
CA GLU A 135 11.78 -31.86 -12.77
C GLU A 135 12.51 -33.20 -12.65
N SER A 136 12.95 -33.58 -11.45
CA SER A 136 13.61 -34.87 -11.22
C SER A 136 12.70 -36.06 -11.51
N LEU A 137 11.43 -35.98 -11.07
CA LEU A 137 10.45 -37.05 -11.27
C LEU A 137 10.15 -37.26 -12.76
N PHE A 138 9.99 -36.17 -13.51
CA PHE A 138 9.77 -36.22 -14.96
C PHE A 138 10.96 -36.81 -15.71
N LEU A 139 12.20 -36.47 -15.31
CA LEU A 139 13.40 -37.07 -15.92
C LEU A 139 13.47 -38.57 -15.67
N SER A 140 13.14 -39.05 -14.46
CA SER A 140 13.03 -40.48 -14.16
C SER A 140 11.97 -41.17 -15.02
N LEU A 141 10.79 -40.57 -15.17
CA LEU A 141 9.73 -41.10 -16.05
C LEU A 141 10.18 -41.18 -17.52
N ILE A 142 10.94 -40.20 -18.00
CA ILE A 142 11.52 -40.21 -19.34
C ILE A 142 12.55 -41.34 -19.48
N GLU A 143 13.43 -41.54 -18.49
CA GLU A 143 14.43 -42.61 -18.51
C GLU A 143 13.80 -44.00 -18.51
N ASP A 144 12.73 -44.20 -17.73
CA ASP A 144 11.96 -45.46 -17.70
C ASP A 144 11.27 -45.76 -19.04
N MET A 145 10.75 -44.73 -19.72
CA MET A 145 10.06 -44.86 -21.01
C MET A 145 11.02 -45.04 -22.21
N PHE A 146 12.26 -44.54 -22.07
CA PHE A 146 13.29 -44.54 -23.12
C PHE A 146 14.64 -45.08 -22.59
N PRO A 147 14.70 -46.36 -22.16
CA PRO A 147 15.88 -46.91 -21.52
C PRO A 147 17.07 -46.99 -22.50
N GLY A 148 18.26 -46.61 -22.03
CA GLY A 148 19.51 -46.71 -22.79
C GLY A 148 19.74 -45.62 -23.84
N ILE A 149 18.83 -44.64 -23.99
CA ILE A 149 18.99 -43.52 -24.93
C ILE A 149 19.64 -42.33 -24.20
N LYS A 150 20.89 -42.03 -24.53
CA LYS A 150 21.55 -40.80 -24.07
C LYS A 150 21.34 -39.67 -25.07
N LEU A 151 20.63 -38.62 -24.66
CA LEU A 151 20.43 -37.43 -25.47
C LEU A 151 21.73 -36.64 -25.64
N THR A 152 22.05 -36.28 -26.88
CA THR A 152 23.10 -35.29 -27.17
C THR A 152 22.59 -33.89 -26.81
N THR A 153 23.32 -33.18 -25.96
CA THR A 153 22.99 -31.80 -25.59
C THR A 153 23.30 -30.86 -26.76
N GLN A 154 22.27 -30.26 -27.35
CA GLN A 154 22.48 -29.21 -28.35
C GLN A 154 23.10 -27.99 -27.68
N THR A 155 24.29 -27.59 -28.12
CA THR A 155 25.01 -26.44 -27.54
C THR A 155 24.87 -25.24 -28.48
N TYR A 156 24.12 -24.22 -28.07
CA TYR A 156 23.99 -22.97 -28.82
C TYR A 156 25.21 -22.06 -28.59
N LYS A 157 26.35 -22.36 -29.22
CA LYS A 157 27.63 -21.66 -28.96
C LYS A 157 27.55 -20.14 -29.15
N GLU A 158 26.92 -19.68 -30.23
CA GLU A 158 26.76 -18.25 -30.51
C GLU A 158 25.84 -17.57 -29.50
N LEU A 159 24.71 -18.20 -29.18
CA LEU A 159 23.79 -17.69 -28.15
C LEU A 159 24.45 -17.64 -26.77
N GLN A 160 25.24 -18.65 -26.40
CA GLN A 160 25.97 -18.68 -25.13
C GLN A 160 26.99 -17.55 -25.04
N LYS A 161 27.71 -17.28 -26.13
CA LYS A 161 28.61 -16.13 -26.21
C LYS A 161 27.85 -14.81 -26.08
N GLY A 162 26.73 -14.66 -26.81
CA GLY A 162 25.88 -13.48 -26.72
C GLY A 162 25.27 -13.29 -25.32
N LEU A 163 24.87 -14.38 -24.65
CA LEU A 163 24.37 -14.33 -23.28
C LEU A 163 25.45 -13.92 -22.28
N ALA A 164 26.67 -14.43 -22.42
CA ALA A 164 27.80 -14.01 -21.59
C ALA A 164 28.05 -12.49 -21.73
N ASN A 165 28.14 -12.00 -22.97
CA ASN A 165 28.32 -10.57 -23.24
C ASN A 165 27.12 -9.73 -22.75
N ALA A 166 25.89 -10.22 -22.96
CA ALA A 166 24.69 -9.57 -22.49
C ALA A 166 24.65 -9.47 -20.96
N THR A 167 24.98 -10.55 -20.24
CA THR A 167 25.02 -10.56 -18.77
C THR A 167 26.06 -9.61 -18.20
N GLU A 168 27.26 -9.56 -18.79
CA GLU A 168 28.31 -8.62 -18.41
C GLU A 168 27.85 -7.17 -18.61
N SER A 169 27.25 -6.88 -19.77
CA SER A 169 26.74 -5.55 -20.08
C SER A 169 25.51 -5.11 -19.27
N LEU A 170 24.81 -6.06 -18.64
CA LEU A 170 23.68 -5.81 -17.72
C LEU A 170 24.14 -5.79 -16.25
N GLY A 171 25.40 -6.14 -15.97
CA GLY A 171 25.92 -6.22 -14.61
C GLY A 171 25.36 -7.38 -13.78
N ILE A 172 24.89 -8.45 -14.43
CA ILE A 172 24.30 -9.62 -13.76
C ILE A 172 25.21 -10.84 -13.85
N MET A 173 25.06 -11.79 -12.92
CA MET A 173 25.83 -13.03 -12.89
C MET A 173 25.23 -14.06 -13.86
N ASN A 174 26.09 -14.66 -14.69
CA ASN A 174 25.73 -15.75 -15.57
C ASN A 174 26.10 -17.09 -14.93
N HIS A 175 25.20 -17.63 -14.11
CA HIS A 175 25.34 -18.96 -13.52
C HIS A 175 24.51 -20.01 -14.27
N SER A 176 24.84 -21.28 -14.08
CA SER A 176 24.33 -22.39 -14.90
C SER A 176 22.81 -22.54 -14.87
N GLU A 177 22.18 -22.47 -13.69
CA GLU A 177 20.74 -22.67 -13.53
C GLU A 177 19.92 -21.57 -14.21
N TRP A 178 20.34 -20.31 -14.07
CA TRP A 178 19.67 -19.18 -14.72
C TRP A 178 19.93 -19.16 -16.23
N ASN A 179 21.15 -19.49 -16.67
CA ASN A 179 21.47 -19.62 -18.08
C ASN A 179 20.60 -20.68 -18.76
N LEU A 180 20.36 -21.82 -18.10
CA LEU A 180 19.46 -22.85 -18.58
C LEU A 180 18.04 -22.29 -18.81
N LYS A 181 17.53 -21.45 -17.90
CA LYS A 181 16.21 -20.79 -18.08
C LYS A 181 16.20 -19.81 -19.26
N ALA A 182 17.30 -19.10 -19.52
CA ALA A 182 17.42 -18.24 -20.71
C ALA A 182 17.39 -19.06 -22.02
N ILE A 183 18.06 -20.23 -22.06
CA ILE A 183 17.98 -21.16 -23.20
C ILE A 183 16.55 -21.69 -23.36
N GLN A 184 15.91 -22.13 -22.27
CA GLN A 184 14.53 -22.63 -22.31
C GLN A 184 13.55 -21.56 -22.84
N LEU A 185 13.75 -20.29 -22.46
CA LEU A 185 12.98 -19.17 -22.99
C LEU A 185 13.22 -18.96 -24.49
N TYR A 186 14.48 -19.02 -24.93
CA TYR A 186 14.82 -18.96 -26.35
C TYR A 186 14.13 -20.08 -27.15
N GLU A 187 14.25 -21.33 -26.72
CA GLU A 187 13.65 -22.48 -27.40
C GLU A 187 12.12 -22.37 -27.45
N THR A 188 11.49 -21.94 -26.36
CA THR A 188 10.04 -21.73 -26.29
C THR A 188 9.61 -20.61 -27.25
N SER A 189 10.42 -19.55 -27.38
CA SER A 189 10.17 -18.42 -28.29
C SER A 189 10.20 -18.81 -29.77
N LEU A 190 10.92 -19.88 -30.14
CA LEU A 190 10.94 -20.38 -31.51
C LEU A 190 9.65 -21.12 -31.89
N VAL A 191 9.01 -21.77 -30.92
CA VAL A 191 7.83 -22.62 -31.14
C VAL A 191 6.52 -21.83 -31.02
N ARG A 192 6.43 -20.91 -30.05
CA ARG A 192 5.21 -20.15 -29.74
C ARG A 192 5.40 -18.65 -29.95
N HIS A 193 4.33 -17.96 -30.33
CA HIS A 193 4.31 -16.49 -30.42
C HIS A 193 3.76 -15.82 -29.16
N GLY A 194 2.94 -16.54 -28.38
CA GLY A 194 2.57 -16.19 -27.01
C GLY A 194 3.49 -16.88 -26.01
N LEU A 195 4.16 -16.12 -25.15
CA LEU A 195 5.08 -16.62 -24.13
C LEU A 195 4.63 -16.19 -22.74
N MET A 196 4.81 -17.05 -21.75
CA MET A 196 4.49 -16.76 -20.36
C MET A 196 5.70 -17.12 -19.49
N VAL A 197 6.34 -16.09 -18.96
CA VAL A 197 7.47 -16.21 -18.04
C VAL A 197 6.91 -16.13 -16.62
N LEU A 198 6.67 -17.30 -16.03
CA LEU A 198 5.99 -17.49 -14.76
C LEU A 198 7.00 -17.65 -13.62
N GLY A 199 6.68 -17.13 -12.44
CA GLY A 199 7.44 -17.43 -11.23
C GLY A 199 7.37 -16.31 -10.21
N PRO A 200 7.80 -16.58 -8.97
CA PRO A 200 7.72 -15.63 -7.87
C PRO A 200 8.52 -14.35 -8.12
N THR A 201 8.15 -13.30 -7.41
CA THR A 201 8.82 -12.00 -7.48
C THR A 201 10.28 -12.12 -7.04
N GLY A 202 11.19 -11.48 -7.77
CA GLY A 202 12.62 -11.55 -7.45
C GLY A 202 13.34 -12.79 -8.00
N SER A 203 12.69 -13.67 -8.77
CA SER A 203 13.37 -14.82 -9.42
C SER A 203 14.21 -14.47 -10.67
N GLY A 204 14.33 -13.19 -11.03
CA GLY A 204 15.18 -12.76 -12.16
C GLY A 204 14.53 -12.87 -13.55
N LYS A 205 13.20 -13.00 -13.64
CA LYS A 205 12.44 -13.10 -14.92
C LYS A 205 12.74 -11.97 -15.90
N THR A 206 12.59 -10.72 -15.46
CA THR A 206 12.83 -9.52 -16.28
C THR A 206 14.25 -9.50 -16.84
N GLN A 207 15.25 -9.79 -15.98
CA GLN A 207 16.66 -9.83 -16.38
C GLN A 207 16.93 -10.97 -17.37
N CYS A 208 16.28 -12.12 -17.22
CA CYS A 208 16.37 -13.25 -18.16
C CYS A 208 15.87 -12.84 -19.55
N MET A 209 14.73 -12.15 -19.63
CA MET A 209 14.18 -11.63 -20.89
C MET A 209 15.12 -10.59 -21.53
N TRP A 210 15.62 -9.63 -20.75
CA TRP A 210 16.53 -8.59 -21.24
C TRP A 210 17.85 -9.14 -21.75
N ALA A 211 18.45 -10.07 -21.01
CA ALA A 211 19.69 -10.72 -21.44
C ALA A 211 19.50 -11.50 -22.73
N LEU A 212 18.38 -12.23 -22.86
CA LEU A 212 18.07 -12.94 -24.09
C LEU A 212 17.88 -11.98 -25.27
N MET A 213 17.07 -10.94 -25.14
CA MET A 213 16.85 -9.95 -26.21
C MET A 213 18.15 -9.25 -26.62
N LYS A 214 19.02 -8.92 -25.66
CA LYS A 214 20.32 -8.31 -25.93
C LYS A 214 21.28 -9.27 -26.63
N ALA A 215 21.33 -10.53 -26.19
CA ALA A 215 22.10 -11.58 -26.86
C ALA A 215 21.65 -11.78 -28.31
N LEU A 216 20.34 -11.84 -28.58
CA LEU A 216 19.80 -11.96 -29.94
C LEU A 216 20.10 -10.73 -30.79
N THR A 217 20.09 -9.54 -30.19
CA THR A 217 20.47 -8.29 -30.87
C THR A 217 21.94 -8.31 -31.30
N GLU A 218 22.83 -8.81 -30.45
CA GLU A 218 24.25 -8.99 -30.78
C GLU A 218 24.47 -10.02 -31.89
N MET A 219 23.63 -11.05 -31.95
CA MET A 219 23.60 -12.04 -33.05
C MET A 219 23.04 -11.49 -34.37
N GLY A 220 22.72 -10.18 -34.45
CA GLY A 220 22.23 -9.54 -35.67
C GLY A 220 20.71 -9.57 -35.84
N MET A 221 19.96 -9.91 -34.78
CA MET A 221 18.50 -9.83 -34.74
C MET A 221 18.07 -8.76 -33.74
N PRO A 222 17.93 -7.47 -34.14
CA PRO A 222 17.58 -6.40 -33.22
C PRO A 222 16.22 -6.65 -32.56
N HIS A 223 16.21 -6.86 -31.25
CA HIS A 223 15.01 -7.04 -30.45
C HIS A 223 14.70 -5.76 -29.67
N LYS A 224 13.42 -5.35 -29.68
CA LYS A 224 12.90 -4.22 -28.93
C LYS A 224 11.77 -4.68 -28.02
N GLU A 225 11.58 -3.96 -26.92
CA GLU A 225 10.52 -4.22 -25.95
C GLU A 225 9.54 -3.05 -25.87
N VAL A 226 8.26 -3.35 -25.73
CA VAL A 226 7.22 -2.44 -25.25
C VAL A 226 6.52 -3.11 -24.07
N ARG A 227 6.54 -2.48 -22.90
CA ARG A 227 6.00 -3.05 -21.65
C ARG A 227 4.77 -2.30 -21.18
N MET A 228 3.76 -3.03 -20.71
CA MET A 228 2.60 -2.43 -20.04
C MET A 228 2.08 -3.32 -18.92
N ASN A 229 1.46 -2.69 -17.92
CA ASN A 229 0.76 -3.40 -16.87
C ASN A 229 -0.74 -3.52 -17.25
N PRO A 230 -1.26 -4.72 -17.52
CA PRO A 230 -2.65 -4.89 -17.95
C PRO A 230 -3.67 -4.54 -16.86
N LYS A 231 -3.27 -4.54 -15.58
CA LYS A 231 -4.14 -4.29 -14.43
C LYS A 231 -4.02 -2.88 -13.86
N ALA A 232 -3.05 -2.09 -14.31
CA ALA A 232 -2.97 -0.67 -13.95
C ALA A 232 -4.10 0.17 -14.59
N ILE A 233 -4.74 -0.38 -15.64
CA ILE A 233 -5.85 0.22 -16.38
C ILE A 233 -7.05 -0.73 -16.40
N THR A 234 -8.22 -0.21 -16.74
CA THR A 234 -9.43 -1.04 -16.92
C THR A 234 -9.41 -1.78 -18.25
N ALA A 235 -10.13 -2.91 -18.34
CA ALA A 235 -10.25 -3.67 -19.59
C ALA A 235 -10.79 -2.82 -20.76
N ALA A 236 -11.72 -1.91 -20.49
CA ALA A 236 -12.26 -0.97 -21.49
C ALA A 236 -11.18 0.01 -21.99
N GLN A 237 -10.33 0.54 -21.10
CA GLN A 237 -9.19 1.39 -21.49
C GLN A 237 -8.09 0.59 -22.21
N MET A 238 -7.98 -0.71 -21.95
CA MET A 238 -6.99 -1.58 -22.59
C MET A 238 -7.34 -1.87 -24.06
N PHE A 239 -8.57 -2.29 -24.35
CA PHE A 239 -8.98 -2.73 -25.70
C PHE A 239 -9.69 -1.66 -26.52
N GLY A 240 -10.35 -0.71 -25.85
CA GLY A 240 -11.20 0.31 -26.46
C GLY A 240 -12.65 0.14 -26.06
N ARG A 241 -13.44 1.21 -26.17
CA ARG A 241 -14.87 1.21 -25.86
C ARG A 241 -15.65 2.08 -26.85
N LEU A 242 -16.88 1.68 -27.11
CA LEU A 242 -17.87 2.49 -27.79
C LEU A 242 -18.61 3.32 -26.73
N ASP A 243 -18.61 4.65 -26.88
CA ASP A 243 -19.43 5.51 -26.02
C ASP A 243 -20.89 5.41 -26.46
N VAL A 244 -21.77 4.95 -25.57
CA VAL A 244 -23.19 4.74 -25.88
C VAL A 244 -23.93 6.06 -26.12
N ALA A 245 -23.44 7.17 -25.56
CA ALA A 245 -24.07 8.49 -25.69
C ALA A 245 -23.69 9.19 -27.00
N THR A 246 -22.42 9.12 -27.42
CA THR A 246 -21.95 9.76 -28.67
C THR A 246 -21.88 8.81 -29.85
N ASN A 247 -21.92 7.51 -29.62
CA ASN A 247 -21.64 6.45 -30.60
C ASN A 247 -20.22 6.52 -31.19
N ASP A 248 -19.30 7.20 -30.50
CA ASP A 248 -17.91 7.32 -30.92
C ASP A 248 -17.06 6.17 -30.34
N TRP A 249 -16.17 5.64 -31.17
CA TRP A 249 -15.20 4.64 -30.76
C TRP A 249 -13.96 5.30 -30.17
N THR A 250 -13.62 4.96 -28.93
CA THR A 250 -12.34 5.30 -28.31
C THR A 250 -11.42 4.08 -28.37
N ASP A 251 -10.29 4.20 -29.06
CA ASP A 251 -9.27 3.15 -29.11
C ASP A 251 -8.67 2.89 -27.72
N GLY A 252 -8.25 1.64 -27.50
CA GLY A 252 -7.58 1.23 -26.27
C GLY A 252 -6.07 1.39 -26.34
N ILE A 253 -5.42 1.37 -25.17
CA ILE A 253 -3.96 1.47 -25.06
C ILE A 253 -3.29 0.26 -25.73
N PHE A 254 -3.71 -0.96 -25.39
CA PHE A 254 -3.14 -2.17 -25.98
C PHE A 254 -3.45 -2.28 -27.47
N SER A 255 -4.67 -1.98 -27.90
CA SER A 255 -5.03 -2.02 -29.33
C SER A 255 -4.21 -1.03 -30.15
N THR A 256 -3.91 0.14 -29.61
CA THR A 256 -3.01 1.12 -30.25
C THR A 256 -1.57 0.62 -30.32
N LEU A 257 -1.01 0.09 -29.23
CA LEU A 257 0.34 -0.51 -29.22
C LEU A 257 0.44 -1.68 -30.19
N TRP A 258 -0.59 -2.53 -30.23
CA TRP A 258 -0.68 -3.67 -31.13
C TRP A 258 -0.71 -3.20 -32.60
N ARG A 259 -1.47 -2.16 -32.92
CA ARG A 259 -1.48 -1.57 -34.26
C ARG A 259 -0.11 -1.00 -34.65
N ARG A 260 0.57 -0.30 -33.74
CA ARG A 260 1.95 0.20 -33.95
C ARG A 260 2.95 -0.93 -34.20
N SER A 261 2.77 -2.10 -33.59
CA SER A 261 3.66 -3.26 -33.84
C SER A 261 3.68 -3.72 -35.30
N THR A 262 2.58 -3.54 -36.03
CA THR A 262 2.48 -3.90 -37.45
C THR A 262 3.30 -3.00 -38.38
N GLN A 263 3.70 -1.82 -37.89
CA GLN A 263 4.47 -0.83 -38.65
C GLN A 263 5.99 -0.97 -38.45
N ILE A 264 6.43 -1.91 -37.61
CA ILE A 264 7.85 -2.13 -37.34
C ILE A 264 8.55 -2.74 -38.57
N LYS A 265 9.78 -2.30 -38.81
CA LYS A 265 10.61 -2.80 -39.91
C LYS A 265 10.75 -4.32 -39.81
N LYS A 266 10.62 -5.02 -40.93
CA LYS A 266 10.75 -6.49 -40.99
C LYS A 266 12.12 -7.02 -40.52
N SER A 267 13.14 -6.16 -40.45
CA SER A 267 14.48 -6.47 -39.94
C SER A 267 14.60 -6.41 -38.41
N GLU A 268 13.60 -5.88 -37.71
CA GLU A 268 13.58 -5.75 -36.25
C GLU A 268 12.51 -6.65 -35.65
N TYR A 269 12.70 -7.10 -34.42
CA TYR A 269 11.75 -7.93 -33.67
C TYR A 269 11.19 -7.14 -32.49
N LEU A 270 9.89 -7.28 -32.21
CA LEU A 270 9.22 -6.60 -31.10
C LEU A 270 8.63 -7.60 -30.11
N TRP A 271 8.95 -7.44 -28.84
CA TRP A 271 8.28 -8.13 -27.75
C TRP A 271 7.35 -7.14 -27.04
N ILE A 272 6.06 -7.43 -27.04
CA ILE A 272 5.07 -6.70 -26.23
C ILE A 272 4.91 -7.47 -24.93
N VAL A 273 5.34 -6.89 -23.82
CA VAL A 273 5.35 -7.51 -22.50
C VAL A 273 4.20 -6.99 -21.66
N LEU A 274 3.31 -7.90 -21.26
CA LEU A 274 2.25 -7.68 -20.30
C LEU A 274 2.73 -8.14 -18.93
N ASP A 275 3.14 -7.19 -18.10
CA ASP A 275 3.70 -7.44 -16.79
C ASP A 275 2.70 -7.02 -15.73
N GLY A 276 2.02 -8.01 -15.15
CA GLY A 276 1.01 -7.84 -14.11
C GLY A 276 0.22 -9.13 -13.86
N PRO A 277 -0.70 -9.13 -12.89
CA PRO A 277 -1.58 -10.25 -12.64
C PRO A 277 -2.45 -10.61 -13.85
N VAL A 278 -2.74 -11.90 -14.00
CA VAL A 278 -3.56 -12.44 -15.09
C VAL A 278 -4.87 -12.98 -14.52
N ASP A 279 -5.99 -12.51 -15.08
CA ASP A 279 -7.33 -12.99 -14.77
C ASP A 279 -8.09 -13.33 -16.07
N ALA A 280 -9.16 -14.12 -15.92
CA ALA A 280 -9.97 -14.59 -17.03
C ALA A 280 -10.68 -13.47 -17.81
N VAL A 281 -10.92 -12.30 -17.22
CA VAL A 281 -11.78 -11.26 -17.82
C VAL A 281 -11.10 -10.61 -19.02
N TRP A 282 -9.85 -10.15 -18.85
CA TRP A 282 -9.16 -9.43 -19.93
C TRP A 282 -8.37 -10.36 -20.84
N ILE A 283 -7.81 -11.47 -20.34
CA ILE A 283 -6.96 -12.34 -21.15
C ILE A 283 -7.76 -13.11 -22.19
N GLU A 284 -9.05 -13.37 -21.96
CA GLU A 284 -9.87 -14.09 -22.92
C GLU A 284 -10.05 -13.34 -24.25
N ASN A 285 -10.03 -12.01 -24.22
CA ASN A 285 -10.04 -11.17 -25.41
C ASN A 285 -8.79 -11.34 -26.27
N LEU A 286 -7.71 -11.91 -25.71
CA LEU A 286 -6.46 -12.20 -26.43
C LEU A 286 -6.42 -13.62 -27.01
N ASN A 287 -7.42 -14.46 -26.75
CA ASN A 287 -7.41 -15.85 -27.21
C ASN A 287 -7.30 -15.98 -28.74
N SER A 288 -7.94 -15.09 -29.50
CA SER A 288 -7.90 -15.13 -30.98
C SER A 288 -6.51 -14.79 -31.53
N VAL A 289 -5.73 -13.97 -30.81
CA VAL A 289 -4.36 -13.62 -31.21
C VAL A 289 -3.35 -14.64 -30.72
N LEU A 290 -3.61 -15.30 -29.59
CA LEU A 290 -2.76 -16.35 -29.03
C LEU A 290 -2.90 -17.71 -29.75
N ASP A 291 -4.00 -17.93 -30.46
CA ASP A 291 -4.20 -19.11 -31.29
C ASP A 291 -3.44 -19.03 -32.64
N ASP A 292 -3.53 -20.08 -33.45
CA ASP A 292 -2.95 -20.13 -34.80
C ASP A 292 -3.53 -19.04 -35.74
N ASN A 293 -4.68 -18.44 -35.39
CA ASN A 293 -5.32 -17.34 -36.12
C ASN A 293 -4.52 -16.03 -36.10
N LYS A 294 -3.71 -15.79 -35.05
CA LYS A 294 -2.84 -14.61 -34.92
C LYS A 294 -3.53 -13.27 -35.22
N THR A 295 -4.80 -13.12 -34.87
CA THR A 295 -5.61 -11.94 -35.18
C THR A 295 -6.29 -11.42 -33.93
N LEU A 296 -6.04 -10.16 -33.57
CA LEU A 296 -6.76 -9.45 -32.52
C LEU A 296 -8.09 -8.96 -33.07
N THR A 297 -9.20 -9.29 -32.41
CA THR A 297 -10.54 -8.84 -32.79
C THR A 297 -11.07 -7.89 -31.72
N LEU A 298 -11.42 -6.66 -32.11
CA LEU A 298 -11.96 -5.63 -31.22
C LEU A 298 -13.49 -5.61 -31.27
N ALA A 299 -14.11 -5.00 -30.25
CA ALA A 299 -15.57 -4.93 -30.12
C ALA A 299 -16.25 -4.15 -31.26
N ASN A 300 -15.56 -3.20 -31.89
CA ASN A 300 -16.03 -2.48 -33.08
C ASN A 300 -15.97 -3.33 -34.37
N GLY A 301 -15.47 -4.57 -34.31
CA GLY A 301 -15.30 -5.46 -35.45
C GLY A 301 -13.93 -5.37 -36.13
N ASP A 302 -13.04 -4.48 -35.70
CA ASP A 302 -11.68 -4.36 -36.26
C ASP A 302 -10.89 -5.64 -36.04
N ARG A 303 -10.18 -6.08 -37.09
CA ARG A 303 -9.32 -7.26 -37.07
C ARG A 303 -7.89 -6.87 -37.39
N ILE A 304 -7.01 -6.98 -36.40
CA ILE A 304 -5.60 -6.61 -36.52
C ILE A 304 -4.74 -7.87 -36.49
N ILE A 305 -4.14 -8.21 -37.63
CA ILE A 305 -3.27 -9.39 -37.77
C ILE A 305 -1.90 -9.10 -37.14
N MET A 306 -1.38 -10.08 -36.41
CA MET A 306 -0.08 -10.03 -35.76
C MET A 306 1.05 -10.01 -36.79
N ALA A 307 2.02 -9.10 -36.61
CA ALA A 307 3.24 -9.11 -37.41
C ALA A 307 4.11 -10.34 -37.09
N SER A 308 4.73 -10.93 -38.11
CA SER A 308 5.51 -12.18 -37.96
C SER A 308 6.77 -12.03 -37.09
N ASN A 309 7.28 -10.81 -36.98
CA ASN A 309 8.43 -10.41 -36.17
C ASN A 309 8.02 -9.89 -34.77
N SER A 310 6.75 -9.98 -34.39
CA SER A 310 6.28 -9.61 -33.06
C SER A 310 6.05 -10.84 -32.17
N LYS A 311 6.11 -10.66 -30.86
CA LYS A 311 5.79 -11.65 -29.82
C LYS A 311 4.96 -11.00 -28.74
N LEU A 312 4.04 -11.75 -28.14
CA LEU A 312 3.28 -11.33 -26.97
C LEU A 312 3.78 -12.13 -25.76
N VAL A 313 4.31 -11.43 -24.77
CA VAL A 313 4.95 -12.03 -23.59
C VAL A 313 4.19 -11.60 -22.35
N PHE A 314 3.97 -12.53 -21.42
CA PHE A 314 3.33 -12.27 -20.14
C PHE A 314 4.34 -12.57 -19.04
N GLU A 315 4.45 -11.68 -18.06
CA GLU A 315 5.30 -11.87 -16.89
C GLU A 315 4.44 -11.84 -15.62
N PRO A 316 3.65 -12.89 -15.28
CA PRO A 316 2.85 -12.94 -14.05
C PRO A 316 3.59 -13.66 -12.90
N ASP A 317 3.12 -13.46 -11.66
CA ASP A 317 3.67 -14.12 -10.46
C ASP A 317 3.15 -15.56 -10.33
N ASN A 318 1.84 -15.70 -10.45
CA ASN A 318 1.07 -16.94 -10.54
C ASN A 318 0.01 -16.80 -11.67
N ILE A 319 -0.69 -17.88 -11.98
CA ILE A 319 -1.77 -17.87 -13.00
C ILE A 319 -3.02 -18.58 -12.50
N ASP A 320 -3.26 -18.53 -11.20
CA ASP A 320 -4.31 -19.33 -10.56
C ASP A 320 -5.72 -18.95 -11.07
N ASN A 321 -5.86 -17.72 -11.56
CA ASN A 321 -7.10 -17.18 -12.12
C ASN A 321 -7.17 -17.28 -13.66
N ALA A 322 -6.18 -17.88 -14.32
CA ALA A 322 -6.18 -18.05 -15.77
C ALA A 322 -6.94 -19.32 -16.18
N SER A 323 -7.71 -19.25 -17.26
CA SER A 323 -8.42 -20.43 -17.76
C SER A 323 -7.45 -21.45 -18.40
N PRO A 324 -7.67 -22.78 -18.24
CA PRO A 324 -6.81 -23.80 -18.86
C PRO A 324 -6.73 -23.67 -20.39
N ALA A 325 -7.78 -23.13 -21.02
CA ALA A 325 -7.77 -22.84 -22.45
C ALA A 325 -6.73 -21.79 -22.81
N THR A 326 -6.55 -20.76 -21.98
CA THR A 326 -5.53 -19.71 -22.15
C THR A 326 -4.14 -20.29 -21.96
N VAL A 327 -3.92 -21.06 -20.89
CA VAL A 327 -2.65 -21.74 -20.60
C VAL A 327 -2.20 -22.60 -21.78
N SER A 328 -3.12 -23.36 -22.39
CA SER A 328 -2.80 -24.26 -23.51
C SER A 328 -2.34 -23.58 -24.82
N ARG A 329 -2.56 -22.26 -24.93
CA ARG A 329 -2.16 -21.45 -26.11
C ARG A 329 -0.76 -20.85 -25.96
N MET A 330 -0.22 -20.84 -24.75
CA MET A 330 1.01 -20.14 -24.38
C MET A 330 2.19 -21.09 -24.27
N GLY A 331 3.38 -20.60 -24.61
CA GLY A 331 4.63 -21.24 -24.25
C GLY A 331 4.99 -20.89 -22.81
N MET A 332 5.03 -21.89 -21.92
CA MET A 332 5.26 -21.69 -20.49
C MET A 332 6.75 -21.83 -20.16
N VAL A 333 7.29 -20.88 -19.39
CA VAL A 333 8.63 -20.94 -18.81
C VAL A 333 8.52 -20.59 -17.34
N PHE A 334 8.72 -21.57 -16.47
CA PHE A 334 8.71 -21.40 -15.02
C PHE A 334 10.12 -21.11 -14.49
N VAL A 335 10.26 -19.97 -13.81
CA VAL A 335 11.49 -19.49 -13.18
C VAL A 335 11.30 -19.48 -11.67
N SER A 336 11.74 -20.54 -11.01
CA SER A 336 11.66 -20.72 -9.56
C SER A 336 12.49 -19.68 -8.80
N ALA A 337 12.14 -19.45 -7.53
CA ALA A 337 12.93 -18.60 -6.62
C ALA A 337 14.31 -19.21 -6.32
N SER A 338 14.43 -20.54 -6.35
CA SER A 338 15.69 -21.28 -6.10
C SER A 338 16.78 -20.96 -7.11
N VAL A 339 16.38 -20.57 -8.33
CA VAL A 339 17.29 -20.24 -9.44
C VAL A 339 18.13 -19.03 -9.10
N LEU A 340 17.63 -18.07 -8.30
CA LEU A 340 18.37 -16.87 -7.92
C LEU A 340 18.59 -16.81 -6.41
N LYS A 341 19.64 -17.49 -5.97
CA LYS A 341 20.08 -17.51 -4.57
C LYS A 341 20.69 -16.17 -4.16
N TRP A 342 20.67 -15.88 -2.86
CA TRP A 342 21.29 -14.67 -2.29
C TRP A 342 22.77 -14.49 -2.71
N SER A 343 23.52 -15.58 -2.87
CA SER A 343 24.94 -15.56 -3.25
C SER A 343 25.17 -14.90 -4.61
N GLU A 344 24.32 -15.19 -5.59
CA GLU A 344 24.48 -14.67 -6.96
C GLU A 344 24.12 -13.18 -7.03
N ILE A 345 23.10 -12.76 -6.27
CA ILE A 345 22.74 -11.35 -6.12
C ILE A 345 23.90 -10.58 -5.47
N LEU A 346 24.49 -11.15 -4.41
CA LEU A 346 25.65 -10.58 -3.74
C LEU A 346 26.84 -10.45 -4.70
N GLN A 347 27.20 -11.49 -5.45
CA GLN A 347 28.35 -11.42 -6.38
C GLN A 347 28.15 -10.34 -7.46
N GLY A 348 26.92 -10.17 -7.94
CA GLY A 348 26.58 -9.08 -8.88
C GLY A 348 26.89 -7.70 -8.28
N TRP A 349 26.52 -7.46 -7.02
CA TRP A 349 26.83 -6.21 -6.33
C TRP A 349 28.32 -6.05 -6.00
N LEU A 350 29.00 -7.12 -5.54
CA LEU A 350 30.43 -7.08 -5.19
C LEU A 350 31.32 -6.69 -6.38
N LYS A 351 30.93 -7.01 -7.62
CA LYS A 351 31.64 -6.56 -8.84
C LYS A 351 31.65 -5.03 -9.02
N THR A 352 30.74 -4.32 -8.35
CA THR A 352 30.63 -2.85 -8.41
C THR A 352 31.42 -2.15 -7.30
N ARG A 353 32.12 -2.91 -6.44
CA ARG A 353 32.88 -2.42 -5.28
C ARG A 353 34.38 -2.61 -5.51
N ASP A 354 35.19 -1.95 -4.67
CA ASP A 354 36.63 -2.14 -4.63
C ASP A 354 36.98 -3.58 -4.23
N GLU A 355 38.06 -4.12 -4.80
CA GLU A 355 38.41 -5.55 -4.66
C GLU A 355 38.68 -5.96 -3.19
N HIS A 356 39.31 -5.07 -2.41
CA HIS A 356 39.56 -5.29 -0.97
C HIS A 356 38.25 -5.36 -0.18
N GLU A 357 37.36 -4.36 -0.35
CA GLU A 357 36.05 -4.33 0.31
C GLU A 357 35.22 -5.56 -0.08
N ALA A 358 35.24 -5.90 -1.38
CA ALA A 358 34.49 -7.02 -1.91
C ALA A 358 34.96 -8.35 -1.32
N GLN A 359 36.27 -8.53 -1.10
CA GLN A 359 36.80 -9.73 -0.48
C GLN A 359 36.37 -9.85 0.99
N VAL A 360 36.55 -8.80 1.78
CA VAL A 360 36.17 -8.78 3.21
C VAL A 360 34.67 -9.06 3.38
N LEU A 361 33.82 -8.38 2.61
CA LEU A 361 32.38 -8.59 2.67
C LEU A 361 31.99 -10.01 2.23
N ARG A 362 32.60 -10.54 1.16
CA ARG A 362 32.33 -11.92 0.70
C ARG A 362 32.58 -12.94 1.82
N GLU A 363 33.71 -12.83 2.52
CA GLU A 363 34.05 -13.72 3.63
C GLU A 363 33.04 -13.60 4.78
N LEU A 364 32.63 -12.38 5.14
CA LEU A 364 31.64 -12.13 6.19
C LEU A 364 30.25 -12.70 5.85
N PHE A 365 29.77 -12.50 4.62
CA PHE A 365 28.49 -13.03 4.17
C PHE A 365 28.46 -14.57 4.25
N HIS A 366 29.50 -15.24 3.75
CA HIS A 366 29.61 -16.70 3.82
C HIS A 366 29.75 -17.24 5.25
N LYS A 367 30.17 -16.40 6.21
CA LYS A 367 30.35 -16.79 7.62
C LYS A 367 29.05 -16.89 8.41
N ILE A 368 28.01 -16.11 8.07
CA ILE A 368 26.81 -16.00 8.92
C ILE A 368 25.48 -15.79 8.16
N TYR A 369 25.47 -15.17 6.98
CA TYR A 369 24.22 -14.70 6.36
C TYR A 369 23.26 -15.85 6.03
N GLY A 370 23.77 -16.94 5.45
CA GLY A 370 22.96 -18.10 5.06
C GLY A 370 22.25 -18.74 6.26
N ASP A 371 22.99 -19.03 7.33
CA ASP A 371 22.46 -19.65 8.54
C ASP A 371 21.44 -18.74 9.24
N ALA A 372 21.75 -17.44 9.33
CA ALA A 372 20.85 -16.45 9.89
C ALA A 372 19.55 -16.31 9.10
N HIS A 373 19.62 -16.29 7.77
CA HIS A 373 18.45 -16.23 6.90
C HIS A 373 17.56 -17.48 7.08
N VAL A 374 18.16 -18.67 7.12
CA VAL A 374 17.42 -19.93 7.37
C VAL A 374 16.76 -19.91 8.75
N PHE A 375 17.44 -19.42 9.78
CA PHE A 375 16.87 -19.27 11.12
C PHE A 375 15.64 -18.36 11.11
N VAL A 376 15.72 -17.20 10.47
CA VAL A 376 14.58 -16.25 10.35
C VAL A 376 13.39 -16.90 9.64
N GLN A 377 13.63 -17.61 8.53
CA GLN A 377 12.56 -18.22 7.73
C GLN A 377 11.91 -19.42 8.41
N THR A 378 12.65 -20.17 9.23
CA THR A 378 12.16 -21.46 9.78
C THR A 378 11.77 -21.41 11.25
N LYS A 379 12.35 -20.51 12.05
CA LYS A 379 12.16 -20.45 13.51
C LYS A 379 11.40 -19.22 13.98
N LEU A 380 11.40 -18.14 13.21
CA LEU A 380 10.80 -16.87 13.62
C LEU A 380 9.48 -16.58 12.89
N ILE A 381 8.62 -15.81 13.55
CA ILE A 381 7.34 -15.37 12.98
C ILE A 381 7.51 -13.95 12.44
N SER A 382 7.61 -13.83 11.11
CA SER A 382 7.67 -12.54 10.43
C SER A 382 6.29 -11.91 10.28
N LYS A 383 6.18 -10.59 10.51
CA LYS A 383 4.90 -9.85 10.34
C LYS A 383 4.51 -9.62 8.89
N MET A 384 5.42 -9.83 7.96
CA MET A 384 5.18 -9.74 6.52
C MET A 384 6.00 -10.81 5.82
N THR A 385 5.40 -11.52 4.86
CA THR A 385 6.12 -12.53 4.07
C THR A 385 7.00 -11.84 3.03
N LEU A 386 8.29 -12.15 3.07
CA LEU A 386 9.32 -11.67 2.14
C LEU A 386 10.12 -12.86 1.60
N LEU A 387 10.51 -12.78 0.33
CA LEU A 387 11.39 -13.76 -0.31
C LEU A 387 12.85 -13.44 -0.05
N GLU A 388 13.73 -14.44 -0.15
CA GLU A 388 15.19 -14.31 0.10
C GLU A 388 15.81 -13.13 -0.68
N ALA A 389 15.42 -12.99 -1.96
CA ALA A 389 15.89 -11.91 -2.83
C ALA A 389 15.62 -10.50 -2.27
N LEU A 390 14.55 -10.31 -1.49
CA LEU A 390 14.21 -9.03 -0.88
C LEU A 390 15.06 -8.74 0.35
N TYR A 391 15.32 -9.75 1.20
CA TYR A 391 16.21 -9.61 2.36
C TYR A 391 17.64 -9.25 1.93
N ILE A 392 18.20 -9.98 0.96
CA ILE A 392 19.58 -9.71 0.51
C ILE A 392 19.70 -8.34 -0.16
N ARG A 393 18.71 -7.97 -0.99
CA ARG A 393 18.66 -6.64 -1.60
C ARG A 393 18.61 -5.55 -0.53
N GLN A 394 17.78 -5.69 0.50
CA GLN A 394 17.71 -4.71 1.59
C GLN A 394 19.02 -4.62 2.38
N CYS A 395 19.70 -5.75 2.60
CA CYS A 395 21.02 -5.76 3.23
C CYS A 395 22.06 -5.00 2.37
N ILE A 396 22.06 -5.24 1.06
CA ILE A 396 22.91 -4.55 0.09
C ILE A 396 22.60 -3.05 0.01
N ASP A 397 21.33 -2.68 0.03
CA ASP A 397 20.89 -1.28 -0.01
C ASP A 397 21.34 -0.52 1.24
N LEU A 398 21.23 -1.14 2.43
CA LEU A 398 21.76 -0.59 3.68
C LEU A 398 23.28 -0.44 3.64
N LEU A 399 24.00 -1.49 3.23
CA LEU A 399 25.45 -1.45 3.07
C LEU A 399 25.89 -0.33 2.12
N THR A 400 25.24 -0.24 0.95
CA THR A 400 25.56 0.78 -0.05
C THR A 400 25.35 2.19 0.51
N GLY A 401 24.27 2.43 1.24
CA GLY A 401 23.99 3.73 1.85
C GLY A 401 24.98 4.10 2.95
N LEU A 402 25.37 3.15 3.79
CA LEU A 402 26.34 3.37 4.87
C LEU A 402 27.76 3.60 4.34
N LEU A 403 28.16 2.86 3.30
CA LEU A 403 29.46 3.02 2.65
C LEU A 403 29.55 4.30 1.81
N ALA A 404 28.42 4.81 1.29
CA ALA A 404 28.38 6.02 0.46
C ALA A 404 28.71 7.32 1.24
N ASN A 405 28.66 7.33 2.58
CA ASN A 405 28.97 8.52 3.39
C ASN A 405 30.42 9.02 3.26
N ASN A 406 31.30 8.35 2.50
CA ASN A 406 32.69 8.73 2.25
C ASN A 406 32.94 9.57 0.98
N VAL A 407 31.99 10.42 0.55
CA VAL A 407 32.16 11.36 -0.58
C VAL A 407 33.34 12.35 -0.39
N ALA A 408 33.97 12.38 0.79
CA ALA A 408 35.18 13.18 1.05
C ALA A 408 36.51 12.43 0.86
N GLY A 409 36.57 11.24 0.23
CA GLY A 409 37.81 10.69 -0.37
C GLY A 409 39.03 10.45 0.55
N THR A 410 38.90 10.49 1.88
CA THR A 410 40.06 10.49 2.80
C THR A 410 40.14 9.35 3.83
N SER A 411 39.30 8.30 3.77
CA SER A 411 39.47 7.15 4.66
C SER A 411 39.08 5.83 4.01
N THR A 412 40.06 4.97 3.74
CA THR A 412 39.84 3.54 3.54
C THR A 412 39.20 2.95 4.81
N PHE A 413 38.07 2.26 4.65
CA PHE A 413 37.46 1.56 5.77
C PHE A 413 38.39 0.45 6.24
N THR A 414 38.60 0.33 7.55
CA THR A 414 39.32 -0.82 8.12
C THR A 414 38.42 -2.05 8.07
N ASP A 415 39.01 -3.24 8.07
CA ASP A 415 38.26 -4.50 8.05
C ASP A 415 37.28 -4.61 9.23
N ALA A 416 37.67 -4.12 10.41
CA ALA A 416 36.81 -4.05 11.58
C ALA A 416 35.62 -3.09 11.41
N HIS A 417 35.84 -1.95 10.73
CA HIS A 417 34.75 -1.01 10.43
C HIS A 417 33.78 -1.63 9.41
N LEU A 418 34.29 -2.24 8.33
CA LEU A 418 33.48 -2.96 7.35
C LEU A 418 32.67 -4.09 8.00
N GLN A 419 33.29 -4.84 8.92
CA GLN A 419 32.61 -5.89 9.68
C GLN A 419 31.43 -5.31 10.47
N ARG A 420 31.62 -4.23 11.23
CA ARG A 420 30.55 -3.63 12.04
C ARG A 420 29.41 -3.07 11.17
N ILE A 421 29.73 -2.42 10.03
CA ILE A 421 28.72 -1.94 9.06
C ILE A 421 27.91 -3.12 8.48
N PHE A 422 28.60 -4.23 8.15
CA PHE A 422 27.95 -5.46 7.70
C PHE A 422 27.00 -6.02 8.76
N LEU A 423 27.43 -6.12 10.02
CA LEU A 423 26.59 -6.62 11.11
C LEU A 423 25.36 -5.73 11.36
N PHE A 424 25.54 -4.40 11.28
CA PHE A 424 24.42 -3.45 11.35
C PHE A 424 23.42 -3.64 10.20
N SER A 425 23.93 -3.85 8.97
CA SER A 425 23.06 -4.08 7.80
C SER A 425 22.36 -5.43 7.86
N LEU A 426 23.03 -6.45 8.40
CA LEU A 426 22.48 -7.80 8.61
C LEU A 426 21.32 -7.77 9.63
N MET A 427 21.51 -7.13 10.79
CA MET A 427 20.46 -7.05 11.81
C MET A 427 19.22 -6.30 11.30
N TRP A 428 19.40 -5.21 10.54
CA TRP A 428 18.28 -4.38 10.04
C TRP A 428 17.67 -4.86 8.73
N SER A 429 18.31 -5.81 8.05
CA SER A 429 17.69 -6.56 6.96
C SER A 429 16.89 -7.76 7.48
N LEU A 430 17.51 -8.67 8.22
CA LEU A 430 16.83 -9.90 8.69
C LEU A 430 15.81 -9.59 9.81
N GLY A 431 16.08 -8.59 10.65
CA GLY A 431 15.17 -8.09 11.68
C GLY A 431 14.14 -7.07 11.20
N ALA A 432 14.13 -6.74 9.90
CA ALA A 432 13.32 -5.69 9.29
C ALA A 432 11.82 -5.82 9.61
N VAL A 433 11.29 -7.04 9.49
CA VAL A 433 9.84 -7.34 9.61
C VAL A 433 9.48 -8.08 10.91
N LEU A 434 10.40 -8.12 11.87
CA LEU A 434 10.23 -8.80 13.15
C LEU A 434 9.70 -7.85 14.23
N GLU A 435 8.93 -8.41 15.17
CA GLU A 435 8.57 -7.77 16.44
C GLU A 435 9.64 -8.00 17.51
N LEU A 436 9.51 -7.33 18.65
CA LEU A 436 10.49 -7.35 19.74
C LEU A 436 10.90 -8.77 20.19
N ASP A 437 9.94 -9.67 20.41
CA ASP A 437 10.23 -11.05 20.85
C ASP A 437 11.07 -11.83 19.83
N ALA A 438 10.74 -11.68 18.55
CA ALA A 438 11.47 -12.35 17.47
C ALA A 438 12.84 -11.69 17.21
N ARG A 439 12.96 -10.37 17.43
CA ARG A 439 14.25 -9.65 17.40
C ARG A 439 15.17 -10.13 18.52
N ASN A 440 14.63 -10.38 19.73
CA ASN A 440 15.40 -10.94 20.84
C ASN A 440 15.91 -12.35 20.53
N ALA A 441 15.05 -13.22 19.96
CA ALA A 441 15.46 -14.56 19.54
C ALA A 441 16.53 -14.53 18.43
N LEU A 442 16.41 -13.59 17.48
CA LEU A 442 17.42 -13.38 16.44
C LEU A 442 18.76 -12.88 17.01
N GLN A 443 18.72 -11.98 18.00
CA GLN A 443 19.91 -11.55 18.71
C GLN A 443 20.60 -12.71 19.42
N GLU A 444 19.84 -13.54 20.16
CA GLU A 444 20.41 -14.68 20.88
C GLU A 444 21.13 -15.62 19.91
N PHE A 445 20.53 -15.88 18.75
CA PHE A 445 21.17 -16.63 17.67
C PHE A 445 22.48 -15.96 17.20
N PHE A 446 22.48 -14.66 16.95
CA PHE A 446 23.67 -13.94 16.49
C PHE A 446 24.83 -13.95 17.49
N LEU A 447 24.54 -13.80 18.78
CA LEU A 447 25.55 -13.75 19.85
C LEU A 447 26.12 -15.14 20.19
N THR A 448 25.33 -16.20 20.01
CA THR A 448 25.75 -17.58 20.30
C THR A 448 26.34 -18.31 19.08
N HIS A 449 26.28 -17.71 17.89
CA HIS A 449 26.78 -18.30 16.66
C HIS A 449 28.30 -18.53 16.68
N GLU A 450 28.75 -19.62 16.05
CA GLU A 450 30.18 -19.98 15.93
C GLU A 450 31.02 -18.96 15.13
N SER A 451 30.37 -17.96 14.52
CA SER A 451 31.03 -16.96 13.70
C SER A 451 31.84 -15.95 14.52
N GLN A 452 31.57 -15.82 15.83
CA GLN A 452 32.29 -14.90 16.75
C GLN A 452 32.52 -13.51 16.13
N CYS A 453 31.46 -12.94 15.54
CA CYS A 453 31.53 -11.61 14.94
C CYS A 453 31.55 -10.53 16.03
N ASP A 454 32.08 -9.35 15.68
CA ASP A 454 32.27 -8.22 16.60
C ASP A 454 30.97 -7.43 16.87
N TRP A 455 30.03 -8.08 17.55
CA TRP A 455 28.76 -7.52 18.01
C TRP A 455 28.94 -6.53 19.18
N PRO A 456 28.02 -5.58 19.40
CA PRO A 456 28.14 -4.62 20.51
C PRO A 456 28.07 -5.30 21.88
N GLU A 457 28.79 -4.76 22.85
CA GLU A 457 28.64 -5.14 24.27
C GLU A 457 27.28 -4.64 24.79
N LEU A 458 26.50 -5.54 25.40
CA LEU A 458 25.14 -5.25 25.83
C LEU A 458 25.07 -5.01 27.34
N SER A 459 24.31 -3.99 27.74
CA SER A 459 23.92 -3.78 29.15
C SER A 459 22.73 -4.68 29.53
N GLU A 460 22.45 -4.81 30.83
CA GLU A 460 21.22 -5.47 31.30
C GLU A 460 19.98 -4.76 30.70
N ASP A 461 19.07 -5.53 30.10
CA ASP A 461 17.85 -5.10 29.39
C ASP A 461 18.03 -4.41 28.02
N GLU A 462 19.22 -4.45 27.40
CA GLU A 462 19.47 -3.88 26.05
C GLU A 462 19.57 -4.95 24.96
N THR A 463 19.28 -4.55 23.72
CA THR A 463 19.42 -5.38 22.52
C THR A 463 20.46 -4.78 21.57
N ILE A 464 20.96 -5.58 20.63
CA ILE A 464 21.88 -5.13 19.57
C ILE A 464 21.26 -4.00 18.72
N PHE A 465 19.94 -3.87 18.70
CA PHE A 465 19.22 -2.84 17.96
C PHE A 465 19.29 -1.45 18.61
N GLU A 466 19.82 -1.34 19.84
CA GLU A 466 20.06 -0.07 20.53
C GLU A 466 21.40 0.59 20.16
N TYR A 467 22.19 -0.06 19.29
CA TYR A 467 23.51 0.41 18.87
C TYR A 467 23.57 0.81 17.39
N LEU A 468 24.45 1.76 17.08
CA LEU A 468 24.80 2.26 15.75
C LEU A 468 26.32 2.20 15.58
N VAL A 469 26.80 2.03 14.34
CA VAL A 469 28.22 2.20 14.01
C VAL A 469 28.50 3.67 13.73
N SER A 470 29.36 4.29 14.54
CA SER A 470 29.81 5.67 14.32
C SER A 470 30.74 5.80 13.11
N ASP A 471 30.97 7.02 12.62
CA ASP A 471 31.91 7.31 11.52
C ASP A 471 33.35 6.83 11.79
N LYS A 472 33.72 6.66 13.07
CA LYS A 472 35.01 6.11 13.50
C LYS A 472 35.04 4.57 13.50
N GLY A 473 33.94 3.92 13.11
CA GLY A 473 33.77 2.48 13.10
C GLY A 473 33.57 1.86 14.48
N ILE A 474 33.07 2.60 15.48
CA ILE A 474 32.85 2.10 16.85
C ILE A 474 31.35 2.06 17.16
N TRP A 475 30.91 1.03 17.89
CA TRP A 475 29.54 0.93 18.41
C TRP A 475 29.22 2.08 19.38
N ILE A 476 28.13 2.80 19.11
CA ILE A 476 27.60 3.86 19.96
C ILE A 476 26.12 3.61 20.23
N HIS A 477 25.67 3.95 21.44
CA HIS A 477 24.28 3.75 21.82
C HIS A 477 23.40 4.89 21.27
N TRP A 478 22.21 4.57 20.75
CA TRP A 478 21.29 5.55 20.14
C TRP A 478 20.90 6.70 21.06
N SER A 479 20.89 6.51 22.39
CA SER A 479 20.60 7.57 23.37
C SER A 479 21.51 8.79 23.23
N GLN A 480 22.75 8.61 22.76
CA GLN A 480 23.70 9.71 22.52
C GLN A 480 23.32 10.56 21.30
N MET A 481 22.49 10.00 20.40
CA MET A 481 22.04 10.65 19.16
C MET A 481 20.65 11.29 19.30
N VAL A 482 19.94 11.07 20.42
CA VAL A 482 18.59 11.61 20.61
C VAL A 482 18.67 13.11 20.92
N PRO A 483 18.06 13.99 20.10
CA PRO A 483 18.01 15.42 20.38
C PRO A 483 17.25 15.71 21.68
N ALA A 484 17.76 16.65 22.49
CA ALA A 484 17.02 17.16 23.63
C ALA A 484 15.82 17.98 23.14
N PHE A 485 14.65 17.74 23.72
CA PHE A 485 13.46 18.56 23.50
C PHE A 485 13.13 19.32 24.78
N GLU A 486 13.11 20.64 24.69
CA GLU A 486 12.75 21.52 25.80
C GLU A 486 11.42 22.22 25.48
N TYR A 487 10.47 22.10 26.40
CA TYR A 487 9.18 22.77 26.27
C TYR A 487 9.34 24.25 26.65
N PRO A 488 8.94 25.21 25.79
CA PRO A 488 9.14 26.62 26.08
C PRO A 488 8.24 27.11 27.24
N PRO A 489 8.78 27.79 28.26
CA PRO A 489 7.99 28.27 29.40
C PRO A 489 7.11 29.48 29.03
N GLU A 490 7.53 30.28 28.04
CA GLU A 490 6.86 31.53 27.67
C GLU A 490 5.61 31.33 26.80
N ARG A 491 5.51 30.21 26.06
CA ARG A 491 4.40 29.94 25.15
C ARG A 491 3.88 28.51 25.28
N VAL A 492 2.58 28.35 25.14
CA VAL A 492 1.95 27.03 25.02
C VAL A 492 2.07 26.58 23.56
N LEU A 493 2.65 25.41 23.34
CA LEU A 493 2.73 24.81 22.01
C LEU A 493 1.41 24.12 21.67
N GLU A 494 0.98 24.24 20.42
CA GLU A 494 -0.18 23.51 19.91
C GLU A 494 0.11 22.00 19.93
N TYR A 495 -0.74 21.22 20.60
CA TYR A 495 -0.46 19.81 20.91
C TYR A 495 -0.08 18.97 19.68
N TYR A 496 -0.79 19.14 18.57
CA TYR A 496 -0.55 18.39 17.33
C TYR A 496 0.81 18.70 16.65
N THR A 497 1.51 19.76 17.07
CA THR A 497 2.84 20.14 16.56
C THR A 497 3.98 19.54 17.39
N ILE A 498 3.68 18.97 18.57
CA ILE A 498 4.68 18.48 19.51
C ILE A 498 5.16 17.09 19.08
N LEU A 499 6.42 16.99 18.67
CA LEU A 499 7.11 15.73 18.43
C LEU A 499 8.26 15.59 19.43
N VAL A 500 8.13 14.70 20.42
CA VAL A 500 9.24 14.40 21.34
C VAL A 500 10.17 13.37 20.69
N PRO A 501 11.44 13.71 20.41
CA PRO A 501 12.41 12.75 19.91
C PRO A 501 12.66 11.64 20.92
N ASN A 502 12.72 10.40 20.44
CA ASN A 502 13.07 9.23 21.24
C ASN A 502 14.05 8.33 20.46
N VAL A 503 14.55 7.27 21.11
CA VAL A 503 15.50 6.34 20.51
C VAL A 503 14.92 5.67 19.25
N ASP A 504 13.67 5.21 19.32
CA ASP A 504 12.99 4.52 18.21
C ASP A 504 12.81 5.40 16.96
N ASN A 505 12.42 6.66 17.17
CA ASN A 505 12.24 7.67 16.12
C ASN A 505 13.58 8.01 15.49
N THR A 506 14.61 8.27 16.31
CA THR A 506 15.95 8.62 15.81
C THR A 506 16.53 7.49 14.96
N ARG A 507 16.39 6.26 15.43
CA ARG A 507 16.81 5.03 14.75
C ARG A 507 16.06 4.81 13.44
N THR A 508 14.73 4.92 13.45
CA THR A 508 13.91 4.73 12.25
C THR A 508 14.19 5.83 11.21
N LEU A 509 14.34 7.09 11.65
CA LEU A 509 14.70 8.21 10.78
C LEU A 509 16.06 8.02 10.13
N PHE A 510 17.05 7.51 10.87
CA PHE A 510 18.36 7.18 10.29
C PHE A 510 18.26 6.09 9.22
N LEU A 511 17.51 5.01 9.46
CA LEU A 511 17.31 3.96 8.46
C LEU A 511 16.59 4.46 7.21
N ILE A 512 15.58 5.33 7.38
CA ILE A 512 14.90 5.99 6.27
C ILE A 512 15.90 6.83 5.47
N ASP A 513 16.70 7.66 6.14
CA ASP A 513 17.67 8.56 5.54
C ASP A 513 18.75 7.81 4.72
N VAL A 514 19.31 6.73 5.29
CA VAL A 514 20.31 5.87 4.61
C VAL A 514 19.81 5.33 3.27
N ILE A 515 18.54 4.94 3.20
CA ILE A 515 17.92 4.42 1.97
C ILE A 515 17.45 5.56 1.06
N ALA A 516 16.81 6.58 1.63
CA ALA A 516 16.17 7.65 0.87
C ALA A 516 17.19 8.53 0.14
N ARG A 517 18.40 8.73 0.70
CA ARG A 517 19.52 9.42 0.01
C ARG A 517 19.96 8.74 -1.29
N GLN A 518 19.69 7.43 -1.41
CA GLN A 518 19.94 6.67 -2.65
C GLN A 518 18.78 6.76 -3.64
N GLU A 519 17.79 7.64 -3.41
CA GLU A 519 16.56 7.78 -4.20
C GLU A 519 15.69 6.51 -4.23
N LYS A 520 15.89 5.61 -3.26
CA LYS A 520 15.11 4.37 -3.10
C LYS A 520 13.90 4.59 -2.22
N ALA A 521 12.87 3.76 -2.40
CA ALA A 521 11.63 3.86 -1.64
C ALA A 521 11.69 3.09 -0.32
N VAL A 522 11.01 3.62 0.69
CA VAL A 522 10.92 3.03 2.05
C VAL A 522 9.46 2.78 2.41
N LEU A 523 9.19 1.61 3.01
CA LEU A 523 7.89 1.24 3.56
C LEU A 523 8.01 1.00 5.07
N LEU A 524 7.27 1.77 5.86
CA LEU A 524 7.13 1.51 7.29
C LEU A 524 5.92 0.62 7.57
N ILE A 525 6.13 -0.50 8.26
CA ILE A 525 5.05 -1.34 8.79
C ILE A 525 4.99 -1.19 10.31
N GLY A 526 3.84 -1.42 10.94
CA GLY A 526 3.72 -1.30 12.40
C GLY A 526 2.28 -1.26 12.86
N GLU A 527 2.02 -1.48 14.15
CA GLU A 527 0.68 -1.28 14.71
C GLU A 527 0.17 0.17 14.54
N GLN A 528 -1.14 0.38 14.67
CA GLN A 528 -1.70 1.73 14.70
C GLN A 528 -1.13 2.52 15.89
N GLY A 529 -0.77 3.78 15.67
CA GLY A 529 -0.24 4.64 16.73
C GLY A 529 1.27 4.53 16.98
N THR A 530 2.03 3.75 16.20
CA THR A 530 3.51 3.69 16.29
C THR A 530 4.23 4.87 15.62
N ALA A 531 3.58 6.03 15.55
CA ALA A 531 4.11 7.28 14.97
C ALA A 531 4.61 7.27 13.51
N LYS A 532 4.41 6.19 12.72
CA LYS A 532 4.86 6.05 11.31
C LYS A 532 4.60 7.29 10.43
N THR A 533 3.33 7.69 10.32
CA THR A 533 2.88 8.85 9.53
C THR A 533 3.61 10.12 9.96
N VAL A 534 3.79 10.30 11.27
CA VAL A 534 4.42 11.49 11.82
C VAL A 534 5.93 11.48 11.54
N MET A 535 6.59 10.33 11.67
CA MET A 535 8.02 10.18 11.36
C MET A 535 8.31 10.48 9.88
N LEU A 536 7.54 9.93 8.95
CA LEU A 536 7.74 10.17 7.52
C LEU A 536 7.47 11.61 7.12
N LYS A 537 6.39 12.22 7.65
CA LYS A 537 6.12 13.66 7.43
C LYS A 537 7.21 14.54 8.02
N SER A 538 7.71 14.20 9.21
CA SER A 538 8.82 14.93 9.84
C SER A 538 10.10 14.81 9.02
N PHE A 539 10.42 13.63 8.49
CA PHE A 539 11.57 13.42 7.60
C PHE A 539 11.44 14.28 6.34
N MET A 540 10.28 14.25 5.67
CA MET A 540 10.03 15.03 4.46
C MET A 540 10.04 16.54 4.67
N SER A 541 9.77 17.01 5.89
CA SER A 541 9.81 18.44 6.23
C SER A 541 11.22 19.00 6.35
N GLN A 542 12.25 18.15 6.41
CA GLN A 542 13.65 18.57 6.47
C GLN A 542 14.20 18.96 5.10
N TYR A 543 13.53 18.55 4.01
CA TYR A 543 13.92 18.93 2.66
C TYR A 543 13.75 20.43 2.42
N ASP A 544 14.68 21.02 1.66
CA ASP A 544 14.60 22.40 1.23
C ASP A 544 13.51 22.55 0.13
N PRO A 545 12.41 23.29 0.38
CA PRO A 545 11.33 23.48 -0.60
C PRO A 545 11.77 24.16 -1.90
N GLU A 546 12.92 24.85 -1.91
CA GLU A 546 13.47 25.42 -3.14
C GLU A 546 13.94 24.35 -4.13
N TYR A 547 14.43 23.21 -3.63
CA TYR A 547 15.01 22.13 -4.43
C TYR A 547 14.17 20.85 -4.44
N HIS A 548 13.42 20.59 -3.37
CA HIS A 548 12.78 19.30 -3.14
C HIS A 548 11.42 19.47 -2.45
N LEU A 549 10.35 19.16 -3.19
CA LEU A 549 8.96 19.27 -2.74
C LEU A 549 8.51 18.04 -1.96
N ASN A 550 7.57 18.22 -1.04
CA ASN A 550 6.92 17.12 -0.32
C ASN A 550 5.41 17.12 -0.57
N LYS A 551 4.84 15.94 -0.84
CA LYS A 551 3.40 15.73 -0.95
C LYS A 551 2.99 14.45 -0.23
N SER A 552 1.75 14.37 0.24
CA SER A 552 1.24 13.16 0.88
C SER A 552 -0.23 12.94 0.58
N PHE A 553 -0.64 11.70 0.41
CA PHE A 553 -2.04 11.31 0.34
C PHE A 553 -2.25 9.92 0.95
N ASN A 554 -3.50 9.56 1.21
CA ASN A 554 -3.86 8.32 1.90
C ASN A 554 -4.70 7.44 0.99
N PHE A 555 -4.53 6.12 1.12
CA PHE A 555 -5.45 5.17 0.49
C PHE A 555 -6.65 4.84 1.38
N SER A 556 -7.73 4.50 0.70
CA SER A 556 -8.97 3.98 1.29
C SER A 556 -9.41 2.72 0.55
N SER A 557 -10.44 2.04 1.05
CA SER A 557 -11.05 0.89 0.37
C SER A 557 -11.64 1.24 -1.01
N ALA A 558 -12.05 2.48 -1.20
CA ALA A 558 -12.67 2.98 -2.43
C ALA A 558 -11.65 3.54 -3.44
N SER A 559 -10.38 3.69 -3.06
CA SER A 559 -9.38 4.33 -3.91
C SER A 559 -9.14 3.55 -5.20
N THR A 560 -9.34 4.21 -6.33
CA THR A 560 -9.25 3.60 -7.68
C THR A 560 -7.97 3.99 -8.42
N PRO A 561 -7.50 3.20 -9.40
CA PRO A 561 -6.31 3.53 -10.19
C PRO A 561 -6.36 4.90 -10.86
N ASN A 562 -7.54 5.28 -11.39
CA ASN A 562 -7.75 6.58 -12.05
C ASN A 562 -7.57 7.75 -11.07
N MET A 563 -7.99 7.60 -9.81
CA MET A 563 -7.79 8.63 -8.78
C MET A 563 -6.30 8.80 -8.49
N VAL A 564 -5.57 7.70 -8.34
CA VAL A 564 -4.11 7.73 -8.10
C VAL A 564 -3.37 8.39 -9.25
N GLN A 565 -3.68 8.03 -10.49
CA GLN A 565 -3.06 8.65 -11.66
C GLN A 565 -3.31 10.17 -11.68
N ARG A 566 -4.55 10.61 -11.44
CA ARG A 566 -4.89 12.04 -11.39
C ARG A 566 -4.19 12.81 -10.27
N ILE A 567 -3.96 12.16 -9.12
CA ILE A 567 -3.19 12.73 -8.00
C ILE A 567 -1.73 12.97 -8.43
N PHE A 568 -1.10 11.99 -9.08
CA PHE A 568 0.28 12.18 -9.53
C PHE A 568 0.38 13.19 -10.68
N GLU A 569 -0.58 13.17 -11.61
CA GLU A 569 -0.67 14.15 -12.70
C GLU A 569 -0.86 15.58 -12.19
N SER A 570 -1.52 15.79 -11.04
CA SER A 570 -1.65 17.13 -10.46
C SER A 570 -0.39 17.64 -9.77
N TYR A 571 0.52 16.75 -9.40
CA TYR A 571 1.79 17.12 -8.76
C TYR A 571 2.91 17.43 -9.76
N VAL A 572 2.72 17.12 -11.04
CA VAL A 572 3.76 17.25 -12.07
C VAL A 572 3.32 18.19 -13.19
N GLU A 573 4.31 18.79 -13.84
CA GLU A 573 4.13 19.61 -15.03
C GLU A 573 4.89 19.01 -16.20
N LYS A 574 4.41 19.32 -17.40
CA LYS A 574 5.03 18.86 -18.64
C LYS A 574 6.36 19.59 -18.86
N ARG A 575 7.45 18.85 -19.00
CA ARG A 575 8.77 19.41 -19.33
C ARG A 575 8.99 19.45 -20.84
N VAL A 576 9.20 18.29 -21.46
CA VAL A 576 9.48 18.13 -22.89
C VAL A 576 8.81 16.86 -23.41
N GLY A 577 8.19 16.90 -24.59
CA GLY A 577 7.64 15.71 -25.23
C GLY A 577 6.55 15.03 -24.39
N THR A 578 6.80 13.79 -23.96
CA THR A 578 5.95 13.01 -23.03
C THR A 578 6.55 12.90 -21.62
N THR A 579 7.57 13.71 -21.31
CA THR A 579 8.24 13.73 -20.01
C THR A 579 7.63 14.80 -19.09
N TYR A 580 7.29 14.37 -17.89
CA TYR A 580 6.72 15.15 -16.81
C TYR A 580 7.64 15.08 -15.59
N GLY A 581 7.59 16.11 -14.76
CA GLY A 581 8.29 16.13 -13.48
C GLY A 581 7.75 17.24 -12.59
N PRO A 582 8.24 17.36 -11.36
CA PRO A 582 7.82 18.42 -10.46
C PRO A 582 8.09 19.81 -11.05
N PRO A 583 7.28 20.82 -10.69
CA PRO A 583 7.40 22.17 -11.21
C PRO A 583 8.77 22.78 -10.90
N GLY A 584 9.27 23.62 -11.81
CA GLY A 584 10.55 24.32 -11.64
C GLY A 584 11.79 23.43 -11.68
N ASN A 585 11.71 22.24 -12.30
CA ASN A 585 12.80 21.24 -12.33
C ASN A 585 13.28 20.78 -10.93
N LYS A 586 12.40 20.86 -9.92
CA LYS A 586 12.65 20.37 -8.57
C LYS A 586 12.54 18.85 -8.48
N LYS A 587 13.04 18.27 -7.41
CA LYS A 587 12.72 16.89 -6.98
C LYS A 587 11.47 16.88 -6.12
N MET A 588 10.82 15.73 -5.98
CA MET A 588 9.66 15.59 -5.10
C MET A 588 9.64 14.22 -4.42
N THR A 589 9.36 14.21 -3.12
CA THR A 589 9.02 12.99 -2.39
C THR A 589 7.52 12.95 -2.13
N VAL A 590 6.88 11.85 -2.50
CA VAL A 590 5.45 11.61 -2.28
C VAL A 590 5.27 10.50 -1.26
N PHE A 591 4.54 10.79 -0.18
CA PHE A 591 4.21 9.83 0.87
C PHE A 591 2.79 9.26 0.70
N ILE A 592 2.70 7.93 0.65
CA ILE A 592 1.44 7.17 0.58
C ILE A 592 1.18 6.52 1.94
N ASP A 593 0.19 7.02 2.67
CA ASP A 593 -0.24 6.39 3.93
C ASP A 593 -1.28 5.29 3.68
N ASP A 594 -1.28 4.29 4.55
CA ASP A 594 -2.19 3.14 4.51
C ASP A 594 -2.23 2.41 3.15
N ILE A 595 -1.05 2.15 2.55
CA ILE A 595 -0.92 1.58 1.19
C ILE A 595 -1.64 0.21 0.99
N ASN A 596 -1.98 -0.48 2.07
CA ASN A 596 -2.66 -1.77 2.06
C ASN A 596 -4.20 -1.70 2.16
N MET A 597 -4.77 -0.51 2.30
CA MET A 597 -6.21 -0.31 2.40
C MET A 597 -7.03 -0.55 1.13
N PRO A 598 -6.50 -0.38 -0.11
CA PRO A 598 -7.29 -0.63 -1.32
C PRO A 598 -7.92 -2.02 -1.34
N THR A 599 -9.13 -2.10 -1.89
CA THR A 599 -9.88 -3.36 -1.97
C THR A 599 -9.18 -4.38 -2.85
N ILE A 600 -9.27 -5.64 -2.41
CA ILE A 600 -8.89 -6.80 -3.21
C ILE A 600 -10.12 -7.18 -4.04
N ASN A 601 -9.94 -7.35 -5.35
CA ASN A 601 -11.02 -7.82 -6.22
C ASN A 601 -11.32 -9.32 -6.00
N GLU A 602 -12.31 -9.86 -6.70
CA GLU A 602 -12.71 -11.28 -6.60
C GLU A 602 -11.59 -12.27 -6.96
N TRP A 603 -10.55 -11.81 -7.68
CA TRP A 603 -9.41 -12.62 -8.13
C TRP A 603 -8.18 -12.49 -7.21
N GLY A 604 -8.26 -11.72 -6.13
CA GLY A 604 -7.11 -11.54 -5.24
C GLY A 604 -6.16 -10.40 -5.62
N ASP A 605 -6.48 -9.59 -6.64
CA ASP A 605 -5.62 -8.47 -7.05
C ASP A 605 -6.00 -7.15 -6.37
N GLN A 606 -4.97 -6.35 -6.04
CA GLN A 606 -5.12 -4.95 -5.65
C GLN A 606 -4.78 -4.04 -6.83
N ILE A 607 -5.79 -3.76 -7.66
CA ILE A 607 -5.66 -3.00 -8.91
C ILE A 607 -5.02 -1.62 -8.67
N THR A 608 -5.40 -0.93 -7.58
CA THR A 608 -4.84 0.37 -7.21
C THR A 608 -3.36 0.33 -6.87
N ASN A 609 -2.85 -0.81 -6.38
CA ASN A 609 -1.43 -0.99 -6.12
C ASN A 609 -0.63 -1.37 -7.38
N GLU A 610 -1.29 -1.86 -8.43
CA GLU A 610 -0.65 -2.12 -9.73
C GLU A 610 -0.28 -0.83 -10.47
N ILE A 611 -1.08 0.24 -10.36
CA ILE A 611 -0.72 1.55 -10.92
C ILE A 611 0.45 2.19 -10.14
N VAL A 612 0.49 2.03 -8.81
CA VAL A 612 1.65 2.48 -8.00
C VAL A 612 2.90 1.70 -8.36
N ARG A 613 2.80 0.37 -8.52
CA ARG A 613 3.91 -0.46 -9.00
C ARG A 613 4.41 0.03 -10.36
N GLN A 614 3.50 0.31 -11.28
CA GLN A 614 3.85 0.81 -12.61
C GLN A 614 4.63 2.13 -12.53
N LEU A 615 4.19 3.06 -11.67
CA LEU A 615 4.91 4.31 -11.44
C LEU A 615 6.33 4.06 -10.93
N MET A 616 6.49 3.20 -9.92
CA MET A 616 7.80 2.91 -9.32
C MET A 616 8.75 2.19 -10.28
N GLU A 617 8.23 1.23 -11.04
CA GLU A 617 9.03 0.34 -11.87
C GLU A 617 9.33 0.90 -13.26
N TYR A 618 8.35 1.58 -13.88
CA TYR A 618 8.48 2.10 -15.25
C TYR A 618 8.66 3.63 -15.27
N SER A 619 8.61 4.29 -14.11
CA SER A 619 8.71 5.75 -13.99
C SER A 619 7.68 6.46 -14.86
N GLY A 620 6.40 6.05 -14.81
CA GLY A 620 5.34 6.70 -15.59
C GLY A 620 4.03 5.95 -15.78
N PHE A 621 3.12 6.56 -16.54
CA PHE A 621 1.78 6.05 -16.84
C PHE A 621 1.48 6.03 -18.33
N TYR A 622 0.59 5.14 -18.75
CA TYR A 622 -0.01 5.28 -20.08
C TYR A 622 -1.07 6.40 -20.04
N SER A 623 -1.07 7.25 -21.07
CA SER A 623 -2.07 8.31 -21.18
C SER A 623 -3.45 7.71 -21.45
N LEU A 624 -4.42 8.10 -20.62
CA LEU A 624 -5.83 7.75 -20.81
C LEU A 624 -6.47 8.60 -21.91
N ASP A 625 -5.99 9.83 -22.11
CA ASP A 625 -6.48 10.76 -23.14
C ASP A 625 -5.88 10.47 -24.52
N LYS A 626 -4.63 9.98 -24.56
CA LYS A 626 -3.91 9.60 -25.78
C LYS A 626 -3.49 8.13 -25.70
N PRO A 627 -4.40 7.19 -26.00
CA PRO A 627 -4.13 5.77 -25.90
C PRO A 627 -2.85 5.36 -26.64
N GLY A 628 -1.99 4.59 -25.97
CA GLY A 628 -0.73 4.09 -26.51
C GLY A 628 0.50 4.99 -26.30
N ASP A 629 0.34 6.22 -25.83
CA ASP A 629 1.46 7.08 -25.43
C ASP A 629 1.81 6.87 -23.95
N PHE A 630 3.10 6.74 -23.66
CA PHE A 630 3.61 6.59 -22.30
C PHE A 630 4.17 7.93 -21.80
N ASN A 631 3.59 8.43 -20.71
CA ASN A 631 4.02 9.64 -20.01
C ASN A 631 5.08 9.25 -18.98
N THR A 632 6.33 9.64 -19.22
CA THR A 632 7.44 9.39 -18.29
C THR A 632 7.43 10.44 -17.19
N ILE A 633 7.45 10.02 -15.94
CA ILE A 633 7.49 10.86 -14.75
C ILE A 633 8.87 10.73 -14.10
N GLN A 634 9.61 11.84 -14.04
CA GLN A 634 10.97 11.89 -13.48
C GLN A 634 10.99 12.67 -12.16
N ASP A 635 12.08 12.49 -11.40
CA ASP A 635 12.37 13.22 -10.15
C ASP A 635 11.32 13.05 -9.03
N ILE A 636 10.65 11.89 -9.00
CA ILE A 636 9.74 11.49 -7.92
C ILE A 636 10.33 10.33 -7.13
N GLN A 637 10.36 10.48 -5.81
CA GLN A 637 10.63 9.41 -4.85
C GLN A 637 9.37 9.07 -4.07
N LEU A 638 9.13 7.78 -3.79
CA LEU A 638 7.99 7.36 -2.97
C LEU A 638 8.43 6.90 -1.58
N LEU A 639 7.66 7.30 -0.57
CA LEU A 639 7.68 6.73 0.77
C LEU A 639 6.29 6.19 1.09
N ALA A 640 6.19 5.13 1.86
CA ALA A 640 4.90 4.54 2.21
C ALA A 640 4.84 4.06 3.65
N ALA A 641 3.62 3.97 4.19
CA ALA A 641 3.37 3.32 5.46
C ALA A 641 2.13 2.44 5.37
N MET A 642 2.12 1.36 6.16
CA MET A 642 0.93 0.53 6.36
C MET A 642 0.90 -0.09 7.74
N ILE A 643 -0.25 -0.62 8.10
CA ILE A 643 -0.39 -1.45 9.29
C ILE A 643 0.11 -2.87 8.99
N HIS A 644 0.46 -3.65 10.02
CA HIS A 644 0.78 -5.06 9.83
C HIS A 644 -0.33 -5.80 9.07
N PRO A 645 0.04 -6.65 8.10
CA PRO A 645 -0.91 -7.53 7.44
C PRO A 645 -1.41 -8.62 8.40
N GLY A 646 -2.61 -9.13 8.16
CA GLY A 646 -3.29 -10.12 9.02
C GLY A 646 -4.39 -9.52 9.90
N GLY A 647 -5.11 -10.37 10.66
CA GLY A 647 -6.20 -9.93 11.53
C GLY A 647 -7.36 -9.24 10.80
N GLY A 648 -7.64 -9.65 9.55
CA GLY A 648 -8.64 -9.03 8.68
C GLY A 648 -8.12 -7.87 7.83
N ARG A 649 -6.83 -7.51 7.93
CA ARG A 649 -6.19 -6.50 7.08
C ARG A 649 -5.40 -7.16 5.95
N ASN A 650 -5.48 -6.54 4.77
CA ASN A 650 -4.82 -7.01 3.57
C ASN A 650 -3.31 -6.77 3.63
N ASP A 651 -2.55 -7.64 2.96
CA ASP A 651 -1.15 -7.42 2.61
C ASP A 651 -1.06 -6.77 1.21
N ILE A 652 0.08 -6.17 0.87
CA ILE A 652 0.33 -5.64 -0.47
C ILE A 652 0.91 -6.72 -1.41
N PRO A 653 0.74 -6.60 -2.75
CA PRO A 653 1.27 -7.58 -3.69
C PRO A 653 2.80 -7.75 -3.56
N PRO A 654 3.35 -8.99 -3.63
CA PRO A 654 4.80 -9.24 -3.55
C PRO A 654 5.63 -8.40 -4.53
N ARG A 655 5.09 -8.16 -5.72
CA ARG A 655 5.71 -7.33 -6.77
C ARG A 655 5.88 -5.87 -6.36
N LEU A 656 4.91 -5.34 -5.62
CA LEU A 656 5.02 -4.00 -5.06
C LEU A 656 5.99 -3.99 -3.86
N LYS A 657 5.97 -5.02 -2.99
CA LYS A 657 6.93 -5.15 -1.88
C LYS A 657 8.37 -5.05 -2.34
N ARG A 658 8.71 -5.67 -3.48
CA ARG A 658 10.07 -5.64 -4.07
C ARG A 658 10.56 -4.21 -4.33
N GLN A 659 9.68 -3.23 -4.51
CA GLN A 659 10.07 -1.85 -4.79
C GLN A 659 10.46 -1.07 -3.51
N PHE A 660 10.14 -1.58 -2.32
CA PHE A 660 10.37 -0.89 -1.04
C PHE A 660 11.44 -1.57 -0.19
N ASN A 661 12.25 -0.79 0.52
CA ASN A 661 12.96 -1.27 1.71
C ASN A 661 12.03 -1.15 2.91
N ILE A 662 11.86 -2.24 3.66
CA ILE A 662 10.76 -2.36 4.63
C ILE A 662 11.31 -2.33 6.04
N PHE A 663 10.73 -1.50 6.92
CA PHE A 663 11.11 -1.45 8.33
C PHE A 663 9.89 -1.52 9.25
N ASN A 664 9.94 -2.38 10.26
CA ASN A 664 8.91 -2.51 11.27
C ASN A 664 9.12 -1.52 12.43
N CYS A 665 8.16 -0.63 12.60
CA CYS A 665 8.03 0.29 13.73
C CYS A 665 7.26 -0.41 14.86
N THR A 666 8.02 -0.91 15.83
CA THR A 666 7.50 -1.51 17.06
C THR A 666 6.90 -0.47 17.99
N LEU A 667 6.09 -0.90 18.96
CA LEU A 667 5.63 0.00 20.01
C LEU A 667 6.81 0.50 20.86
N PRO A 668 6.83 1.79 21.24
CA PRO A 668 7.85 2.29 22.15
C PRO A 668 7.81 1.56 23.49
N SER A 669 8.97 1.39 24.12
CA SER A 669 9.05 0.81 25.46
C SER A 669 8.28 1.65 26.50
N ASN A 670 7.94 1.04 27.65
CA ASN A 670 7.28 1.75 28.74
C ASN A 670 8.08 2.98 29.20
N LYS A 671 9.41 2.86 29.27
CA LYS A 671 10.33 3.95 29.63
C LYS A 671 10.26 5.08 28.59
N SER A 672 10.23 4.75 27.29
CA SER A 672 10.09 5.72 26.20
C SER A 672 8.74 6.43 26.24
N MET A 673 7.64 5.71 26.45
CA MET A 673 6.30 6.30 26.59
C MET A 673 6.24 7.28 27.77
N ASP A 674 6.72 6.87 28.94
CA ASP A 674 6.72 7.71 30.14
C ASP A 674 7.58 8.97 29.90
N LYS A 675 8.73 8.86 29.24
CA LYS A 675 9.58 10.02 28.88
C LYS A 675 8.87 11.01 27.96
N ILE A 676 8.15 10.54 26.94
CA ILE A 676 7.42 11.40 26.00
C ILE A 676 6.38 12.23 26.75
N PHE A 677 5.49 11.57 27.48
CA PHE A 677 4.40 12.27 28.18
C PHE A 677 4.90 13.06 29.41
N SER A 678 6.02 12.66 30.01
CA SER A 678 6.71 13.46 31.03
C SER A 678 7.19 14.79 30.48
N THR A 679 7.87 14.76 29.34
CA THR A 679 8.42 15.97 28.72
C THR A 679 7.31 16.96 28.33
N ILE A 680 6.19 16.43 27.81
CA ILE A 680 5.01 17.25 27.44
C ILE A 680 4.29 17.76 28.69
N GLY A 681 3.96 16.87 29.62
CA GLY A 681 3.20 17.17 30.82
C GLY A 681 3.94 18.15 31.72
N GLN A 682 5.17 17.82 32.14
CA GLN A 682 5.96 18.67 33.04
C GLN A 682 6.37 19.98 32.38
N GLY A 683 6.52 19.99 31.05
CA GLY A 683 6.76 21.22 30.28
C GLY A 683 5.58 22.20 30.29
N TYR A 684 4.36 21.70 30.27
CA TYR A 684 3.16 22.53 30.39
C TYR A 684 2.87 22.94 31.82
N PHE A 685 2.85 21.97 32.75
CA PHE A 685 2.65 22.16 34.18
C PHE A 685 3.96 22.58 34.86
N CYS A 686 4.41 23.79 34.57
CA CYS A 686 5.60 24.40 35.15
C CYS A 686 5.25 25.40 36.24
N SER A 687 6.23 25.72 37.11
CA SER A 687 6.04 26.66 38.24
C SER A 687 5.65 28.08 37.84
N SER A 688 5.80 28.46 36.56
CA SER A 688 5.33 29.76 36.06
C SER A 688 3.83 29.78 35.73
N ARG A 689 3.19 28.61 35.57
CA ARG A 689 1.77 28.48 35.21
C ARG A 689 0.93 27.84 36.31
N PHE A 690 1.51 26.96 37.12
CA PHE A 690 0.81 26.19 38.15
C PHE A 690 1.51 26.27 39.50
N SER A 691 0.78 25.98 40.58
CA SER A 691 1.33 25.90 41.92
C SER A 691 2.32 24.73 42.05
N ASN A 692 3.37 24.89 42.87
CA ASN A 692 4.38 23.83 43.07
C ASN A 692 3.77 22.50 43.55
N GLN A 693 2.68 22.56 44.32
CA GLN A 693 1.94 21.36 44.75
C GLN A 693 1.43 20.49 43.59
N ILE A 694 1.07 21.13 42.48
CA ILE A 694 0.58 20.46 41.26
C ILE A 694 1.76 19.97 40.42
N VAL A 695 2.77 20.82 40.26
CA VAL A 695 4.00 20.50 39.51
C VAL A 695 4.67 19.24 40.10
N ASP A 696 4.78 19.15 41.42
CA ASP A 696 5.39 18.01 42.11
C ASP A 696 4.52 16.74 42.05
N PHE A 697 3.20 16.88 41.91
CA PHE A 697 2.26 15.76 41.85
C PHE A 697 2.13 15.14 40.45
N LEU A 698 2.24 15.97 39.40
CA LEU A 698 2.04 15.58 38.01
C LEU A 698 2.82 14.31 37.57
N PRO A 699 4.09 14.09 37.97
CA PRO A 699 4.85 12.93 37.49
C PRO A 699 4.16 11.59 37.81
N LYS A 700 3.38 11.53 38.89
CA LYS A 700 2.62 10.33 39.28
C LYS A 700 1.48 10.01 38.31
N LEU A 701 0.91 11.01 37.64
CA LEU A 701 -0.17 10.81 36.67
C LEU A 701 0.31 10.16 35.37
N ILE A 702 1.59 10.29 35.03
CA ILE A 702 2.15 9.75 33.79
C ILE A 702 2.10 8.23 33.79
N SER A 703 2.70 7.62 34.81
CA SER A 703 2.69 6.17 34.98
C SER A 703 1.27 5.64 35.22
N LEU A 704 0.46 6.37 36.00
CA LEU A 704 -0.94 6.02 36.27
C LEU A 704 -1.76 5.94 34.97
N THR A 705 -1.68 6.96 34.11
CA THR A 705 -2.42 6.99 32.84
C THR A 705 -1.95 5.89 31.89
N ARG A 706 -0.63 5.64 31.80
CA ARG A 706 -0.07 4.56 30.97
C ARG A 706 -0.60 3.20 31.42
N VAL A 707 -0.57 2.90 32.72
CA VAL A 707 -0.99 1.58 33.25
C VAL A 707 -2.47 1.32 33.00
N VAL A 708 -3.34 2.31 33.23
CA VAL A 708 -4.79 2.21 32.93
C VAL A 708 -5.02 1.92 31.45
N TRP A 709 -4.33 2.65 30.56
CA TRP A 709 -4.42 2.41 29.12
C TRP A 709 -3.93 1.01 28.73
N GLN A 710 -2.82 0.52 29.30
CA GLN A 710 -2.27 -0.82 29.03
C GLN A 710 -3.23 -1.93 29.45
N GLN A 711 -3.79 -1.84 30.65
CA GLN A 711 -4.77 -2.80 31.14
C GLN A 711 -6.03 -2.82 30.26
N THR A 712 -6.47 -1.64 29.81
CA THR A 712 -7.59 -1.52 28.86
C THR A 712 -7.26 -2.19 27.53
N LYS A 713 -6.09 -1.91 26.93
CA LYS A 713 -5.67 -2.50 25.65
C LYS A 713 -5.66 -4.03 25.69
N ILE A 714 -5.20 -4.61 26.80
CA ILE A 714 -5.10 -6.07 26.97
C ILE A 714 -6.49 -6.69 27.17
N LYS A 715 -7.36 -6.05 27.97
CA LYS A 715 -8.67 -6.61 28.32
C LYS A 715 -9.73 -6.41 27.24
N MET A 716 -9.77 -5.21 26.64
CA MET A 716 -10.84 -4.77 25.74
C MET A 716 -10.42 -4.92 24.28
N LEU A 717 -10.45 -6.17 23.81
CA LEU A 717 -10.11 -6.52 22.42
C LEU A 717 -11.28 -6.31 21.46
N PRO A 718 -11.02 -5.97 20.19
CA PRO A 718 -12.06 -5.85 19.18
C PRO A 718 -12.67 -7.23 18.88
N THR A 719 -14.00 -7.27 18.80
CA THR A 719 -14.78 -8.45 18.40
C THR A 719 -15.78 -8.04 17.32
N PRO A 720 -16.40 -8.95 16.54
CA PRO A 720 -17.40 -8.56 15.53
C PRO A 720 -18.53 -7.68 16.09
N ALA A 721 -18.96 -7.89 17.35
CA ALA A 721 -19.97 -7.07 18.01
C ALA A 721 -19.43 -5.72 18.57
N LYS A 722 -18.11 -5.59 18.70
CA LYS A 722 -17.41 -4.45 19.32
C LYS A 722 -16.17 -4.09 18.49
N PHE A 723 -16.34 -3.95 17.18
CA PHE A 723 -15.21 -3.77 16.26
C PHE A 723 -14.46 -2.45 16.48
N HIS A 724 -15.14 -1.46 17.06
CA HIS A 724 -14.59 -0.14 17.40
C HIS A 724 -13.78 -0.11 18.70
N TYR A 725 -13.65 -1.24 19.42
CA TYR A 725 -12.80 -1.37 20.62
C TYR A 725 -11.33 -1.51 20.22
N VAL A 726 -10.81 -0.48 19.55
CA VAL A 726 -9.43 -0.41 19.11
C VAL A 726 -8.72 0.65 19.94
N PHE A 727 -7.83 0.22 20.83
CA PHE A 727 -7.06 1.09 21.70
C PHE A 727 -5.59 1.15 21.26
N ASN A 728 -5.09 2.36 21.02
CA ASN A 728 -3.73 2.61 20.55
C ASN A 728 -3.12 3.85 21.21
N LEU A 729 -1.86 4.17 20.88
CA LEU A 729 -1.11 5.28 21.52
C LEU A 729 -1.74 6.67 21.28
N ARG A 730 -2.60 6.82 20.25
CA ARG A 730 -3.35 8.05 20.01
C ARG A 730 -4.35 8.34 21.13
N ASP A 731 -4.84 7.30 21.82
CA ASP A 731 -5.75 7.47 22.95
C ASP A 731 -5.05 8.14 24.13
N LEU A 732 -3.84 7.66 24.46
CA LEU A 732 -3.01 8.28 25.48
C LEU A 732 -2.68 9.74 25.11
N SER A 733 -2.42 9.99 23.83
CA SER A 733 -2.20 11.35 23.32
C SER A 733 -3.44 12.25 23.49
N ARG A 734 -4.65 11.76 23.20
CA ARG A 734 -5.91 12.51 23.35
C ARG A 734 -6.28 12.78 24.81
N ILE A 735 -5.93 11.88 25.72
CA ILE A 735 -6.10 12.08 27.17
C ILE A 735 -5.23 13.26 27.61
N TRP A 736 -3.93 13.22 27.27
CA TRP A 736 -3.02 14.32 27.58
C TRP A 736 -3.41 15.63 26.90
N GLU A 737 -3.82 15.61 25.62
CA GLU A 737 -4.33 16.79 24.93
C GLU A 737 -5.54 17.41 25.66
N GLY A 738 -6.41 16.60 26.26
CA GLY A 738 -7.51 17.09 27.10
C GLY A 738 -7.03 17.70 28.41
N ILE A 739 -6.13 17.01 29.12
CA ILE A 739 -5.59 17.46 30.42
C ILE A 739 -4.84 18.79 30.28
N LEU A 740 -4.07 18.98 29.20
CA LEU A 740 -3.26 20.17 28.94
C LEU A 740 -4.08 21.43 28.63
N ARG A 741 -5.42 21.35 28.59
CA ARG A 741 -6.29 22.50 28.33
C ARG A 741 -6.68 23.28 29.58
N ILE A 742 -6.51 22.69 30.77
CA ILE A 742 -6.84 23.40 32.01
C ILE A 742 -5.83 24.52 32.25
N GLU A 743 -6.33 25.67 32.69
CA GLU A 743 -5.51 26.82 33.07
C GLU A 743 -5.18 26.77 34.57
N GLY A 744 -4.06 27.40 34.97
CA GLY A 744 -3.59 27.41 36.36
C GLY A 744 -4.64 27.88 37.36
N ASN A 745 -5.42 28.91 37.01
CA ASN A 745 -6.47 29.48 37.87
C ASN A 745 -7.60 28.48 38.18
N GLU A 746 -7.86 27.53 37.30
CA GLU A 746 -8.92 26.53 37.42
C GLU A 746 -8.41 25.21 38.01
N CYS A 747 -7.09 25.03 38.08
CA CYS A 747 -6.44 23.86 38.70
C CYS A 747 -5.71 24.29 39.97
N ASN A 748 -6.44 24.41 41.09
CA ASN A 748 -5.87 24.87 42.36
C ASN A 748 -5.52 23.75 43.35
N SER A 749 -5.91 22.50 43.07
CA SER A 749 -5.72 21.37 43.99
C SER A 749 -5.44 20.06 43.27
N GLN A 750 -4.74 19.14 43.95
CA GLN A 750 -4.51 17.77 43.48
C GLN A 750 -5.83 17.02 43.23
N ARG A 751 -6.86 17.30 44.02
CA ARG A 751 -8.21 16.74 43.83
C ARG A 751 -8.83 17.18 42.51
N THR A 752 -8.72 18.46 42.15
CA THR A 752 -9.24 18.97 40.86
C THR A 752 -8.48 18.34 39.69
N LEU A 753 -7.17 18.19 39.81
CA LEU A 753 -6.36 17.54 38.78
C LEU A 753 -6.70 16.05 38.61
N LEU A 754 -6.94 15.31 39.70
CA LEU A 754 -7.39 13.92 39.64
C LEU A 754 -8.78 13.77 39.03
N LYS A 755 -9.70 14.70 39.32
CA LYS A 755 -11.02 14.76 38.68
C LYS A 755 -10.91 14.99 37.17
N LEU A 756 -10.03 15.90 36.75
CA LEU A 756 -9.74 16.12 35.33
C LEU A 756 -9.15 14.88 34.67
N TRP A 757 -8.19 14.22 35.32
CA TRP A 757 -7.60 12.98 34.84
C TRP A 757 -8.63 11.86 34.64
N ASP A 758 -9.50 11.64 35.64
CA ASP A 758 -10.58 10.66 35.56
C ASP A 758 -11.58 11.00 34.46
N HIS A 759 -11.95 12.28 34.35
CA HIS A 759 -12.80 12.80 33.28
C HIS A 759 -12.23 12.47 31.90
N GLU A 760 -10.98 12.85 31.62
CA GLU A 760 -10.36 12.67 30.31
C GLU A 760 -10.12 11.19 29.97
N CYS A 761 -9.73 10.36 30.94
CA CYS A 761 -9.66 8.91 30.78
C CYS A 761 -11.02 8.34 30.36
N THR A 762 -12.10 8.76 31.04
CA THR A 762 -13.46 8.28 30.76
C THR A 762 -13.97 8.78 29.40
N ARG A 763 -13.77 10.06 29.04
CA ARG A 763 -14.21 10.64 27.76
C ARG A 763 -13.50 10.01 26.55
N VAL A 764 -12.21 9.69 26.68
CA VAL A 764 -11.44 9.12 25.57
C VAL A 764 -11.65 7.61 25.47
N ILE A 765 -11.69 6.87 26.58
CA ILE A 765 -11.76 5.41 26.58
C ILE A 765 -13.21 4.92 26.74
N ALA A 766 -13.85 5.24 27.86
CA ALA A 766 -15.10 4.61 28.26
C ALA A 766 -16.30 4.98 27.39
N ASP A 767 -16.24 6.12 26.69
CA ASP A 767 -17.30 6.53 25.76
C ASP A 767 -17.42 5.65 24.52
N ARG A 768 -16.43 4.81 24.23
CA ARG A 768 -16.52 3.77 23.19
C ARG A 768 -17.31 2.55 23.67
N PHE A 769 -17.46 2.35 24.98
CA PHE A 769 -18.07 1.13 25.49
C PHE A 769 -19.58 1.09 25.27
N THR A 770 -20.06 -0.03 24.75
CA THR A 770 -21.48 -0.29 24.49
C THR A 770 -22.18 -0.87 25.72
N ASN A 771 -21.49 -1.73 26.48
CA ASN A 771 -22.10 -2.50 27.56
C ASN A 771 -21.84 -1.85 28.92
N SER A 772 -22.83 -1.91 29.82
CA SER A 772 -22.67 -1.41 31.19
C SER A 772 -21.59 -2.15 31.98
N GLN A 773 -21.42 -3.46 31.75
CA GLN A 773 -20.37 -4.27 32.37
C GLN A 773 -18.96 -3.77 32.02
N ASP A 774 -18.73 -3.35 30.77
CA ASP A 774 -17.42 -2.83 30.35
C ASP A 774 -17.13 -1.48 31.03
N LYS A 775 -18.15 -0.63 31.15
CA LYS A 775 -18.06 0.67 31.84
C LYS A 775 -17.79 0.50 33.33
N GLU A 776 -18.45 -0.45 33.97
CA GLU A 776 -18.25 -0.75 35.38
C GLU A 776 -16.86 -1.34 35.63
N TRP A 777 -16.40 -2.28 34.78
CA TRP A 777 -15.04 -2.79 34.83
C TRP A 777 -14.03 -1.65 34.75
N PHE A 778 -14.18 -0.74 33.78
CA PHE A 778 -13.24 0.35 33.60
C PHE A 778 -13.21 1.31 34.78
N ARG A 779 -14.37 1.65 35.36
CA ARG A 779 -14.44 2.47 36.59
C ARG A 779 -13.72 1.81 37.75
N ASN A 780 -13.93 0.51 37.94
CA ASN A 780 -13.26 -0.26 38.99
C ASN A 780 -11.74 -0.32 38.74
N THR A 781 -11.31 -0.48 37.49
CA THR A 781 -9.90 -0.48 37.10
C THR A 781 -9.23 0.87 37.33
N LEU A 782 -9.90 1.99 37.01
CA LEU A 782 -9.41 3.34 37.31
C LEU A 782 -9.16 3.51 38.82
N GLN A 783 -10.17 3.18 39.64
CA GLN A 783 -10.08 3.30 41.09
C GLN A 783 -8.98 2.41 41.68
N GLN A 784 -8.93 1.13 41.31
CA GLN A 784 -7.92 0.18 41.80
C GLN A 784 -6.51 0.59 41.41
N THR A 785 -6.32 1.08 40.18
CA THR A 785 -4.99 1.51 39.71
C THR A 785 -4.56 2.79 40.40
N ALA A 786 -5.49 3.74 40.63
CA ALA A 786 -5.24 4.95 41.40
C ALA A 786 -4.87 4.62 42.86
N GLU A 787 -5.58 3.70 43.51
CA GLU A 787 -5.29 3.25 44.88
C GLU A 787 -3.89 2.65 44.99
N ASN A 788 -3.51 1.79 44.03
CA ASN A 788 -2.21 1.12 44.02
C ASN A 788 -1.03 2.06 43.74
N LEU A 789 -1.17 3.03 42.83
CA LEU A 789 -0.06 3.88 42.37
C LEU A 789 0.05 5.23 43.09
N LEU A 790 -1.05 5.78 43.61
CA LEU A 790 -1.03 7.06 44.33
C LEU A 790 -0.72 6.92 45.82
N ALA A 791 -0.88 5.72 46.40
CA ALA A 791 -0.64 5.43 47.82
C ALA A 791 -1.30 6.49 48.73
N ASP A 792 -0.54 7.23 49.54
CA ASP A 792 -1.05 8.27 50.46
C ASP A 792 -1.81 9.41 49.76
N ASP A 793 -1.56 9.65 48.48
CA ASP A 793 -2.26 10.67 47.70
C ASP A 793 -3.61 10.20 47.17
N PHE A 794 -3.95 8.91 47.32
CA PHE A 794 -5.27 8.39 46.94
C PHE A 794 -6.42 9.07 47.72
N LYS A 795 -6.15 9.65 48.89
CA LYS A 795 -7.12 10.47 49.65
C LYS A 795 -7.68 11.66 48.86
N TYR A 796 -6.99 12.10 47.81
CA TYR A 796 -7.44 13.18 46.94
C TYR A 796 -8.32 12.70 45.79
N TYR A 797 -8.35 11.38 45.51
CA TYR A 797 -9.20 10.77 44.50
C TYR A 797 -10.67 10.82 44.95
N ASP A 798 -11.55 11.21 44.04
CA ASP A 798 -12.99 11.30 44.26
C ASP A 798 -13.67 10.41 43.21
N PRO A 799 -14.38 9.33 43.61
CA PRO A 799 -15.01 8.41 42.67
C PRO A 799 -16.27 9.00 42.01
N VAL A 800 -16.70 10.20 42.40
CA VAL A 800 -17.85 10.87 41.79
C VAL A 800 -17.46 11.39 40.40
N GLU A 801 -18.19 10.93 39.39
CA GLU A 801 -18.00 11.39 38.01
C GLU A 801 -18.24 12.91 37.92
N THR A 802 -17.27 13.62 37.38
CA THR A 802 -17.33 15.07 37.15
C THR A 802 -17.09 15.40 35.68
N TYR A 803 -17.62 16.55 35.26
CA TYR A 803 -17.55 17.02 33.87
C TYR A 803 -16.83 18.36 33.81
N PHE A 804 -16.07 18.56 32.74
CA PHE A 804 -15.39 19.80 32.42
C PHE A 804 -15.96 20.38 31.13
N VAL A 805 -16.16 21.69 31.09
CA VAL A 805 -16.81 22.42 29.98
C VAL A 805 -16.14 23.77 29.78
N ASN A 806 -16.38 24.41 28.64
CA ASN A 806 -15.75 25.70 28.30
C ASN A 806 -16.72 26.82 27.90
N PHE A 807 -17.99 26.72 28.30
CA PHE A 807 -19.05 27.63 27.88
C PHE A 807 -19.82 28.28 29.05
N LEU A 808 -19.30 28.17 30.27
CA LEU A 808 -19.96 28.70 31.47
C LEU A 808 -19.75 30.19 31.69
N ARG A 809 -18.63 30.75 31.22
CA ARG A 809 -18.31 32.17 31.40
C ARG A 809 -19.24 33.06 30.59
N GLU A 810 -19.51 34.24 31.15
CA GLU A 810 -20.26 35.30 30.48
C GLU A 810 -19.30 36.19 29.67
N PRO A 811 -19.80 36.86 28.61
CA PRO A 811 -19.02 37.89 27.92
C PRO A 811 -18.62 39.02 28.90
N PRO A 812 -17.39 39.55 28.77
CA PRO A 812 -16.94 40.64 29.63
C PRO A 812 -17.83 41.87 29.45
N GLU A 813 -18.12 42.57 30.55
CA GLU A 813 -18.89 43.82 30.49
C GLU A 813 -18.11 44.88 29.69
N PRO A 814 -18.74 45.61 28.76
CA PRO A 814 -18.07 46.60 27.95
C PRO A 814 -17.55 47.74 28.83
N THR A 815 -16.27 47.71 29.14
CA THR A 815 -15.56 48.74 29.90
C THR A 815 -14.77 49.61 28.92
N GLY A 816 -15.47 50.49 28.19
CA GLY A 816 -14.85 51.45 27.26
C GLY A 816 -15.87 52.35 26.53
N PHE A 817 -15.51 53.62 26.33
CA PHE A 817 -16.33 54.64 25.64
C PHE A 817 -16.13 54.69 24.11
N GLU A 818 -15.38 53.77 23.51
CA GLU A 818 -15.17 53.74 22.06
C GLU A 818 -15.73 52.45 21.42
N PRO A 819 -16.57 52.55 20.36
CA PRO A 819 -17.40 51.42 19.91
C PRO A 819 -16.70 50.39 19.02
N GLU A 820 -15.40 50.56 18.70
CA GLU A 820 -14.80 49.82 17.57
C GLU A 820 -13.80 48.70 17.93
N ASP A 821 -13.40 48.51 19.20
CA ASP A 821 -12.37 47.51 19.56
C ASP A 821 -12.74 46.56 20.74
N VAL A 822 -14.01 46.40 21.09
CA VAL A 822 -14.41 45.50 22.20
C VAL A 822 -14.73 44.09 21.67
N VAL A 823 -13.91 43.11 22.04
CA VAL A 823 -14.18 41.67 21.81
C VAL A 823 -15.35 41.26 22.71
N LEU A 824 -16.55 41.15 22.11
CA LEU A 824 -17.81 40.80 22.78
C LEU A 824 -18.01 39.28 22.99
N GLU A 825 -16.99 38.46 22.78
CA GLU A 825 -17.10 37.00 22.90
C GLU A 825 -16.84 36.51 24.33
N ALA A 826 -17.65 35.54 24.78
CA ALA A 826 -17.48 34.90 26.08
C ALA A 826 -16.15 34.14 26.16
N PRO A 827 -15.36 34.30 27.25
CA PRO A 827 -14.12 33.56 27.45
C PRO A 827 -14.37 32.05 27.49
N ARG A 828 -13.62 31.27 26.72
CA ARG A 828 -13.80 29.81 26.65
C ARG A 828 -12.85 29.05 27.56
N ILE A 829 -13.01 29.24 28.86
CA ILE A 829 -12.15 28.66 29.89
C ILE A 829 -12.59 27.22 30.18
N TYR A 830 -11.69 26.23 30.09
CA TYR A 830 -12.00 24.84 30.39
C TYR A 830 -12.01 24.59 31.91
N GLU A 831 -13.20 24.44 32.48
CA GLU A 831 -13.42 24.42 33.94
C GLU A 831 -14.41 23.34 34.37
N GLN A 832 -14.35 22.95 35.65
CA GLN A 832 -15.23 21.94 36.24
C GLN A 832 -16.67 22.49 36.36
N ILE A 833 -17.68 21.66 36.04
CA ILE A 833 -19.08 22.05 36.27
C ILE A 833 -19.38 22.24 37.78
N PRO A 834 -20.04 23.34 38.18
CA PRO A 834 -20.42 23.56 39.57
C PRO A 834 -21.63 22.71 39.98
N SER A 835 -22.67 22.66 39.14
CA SER A 835 -23.84 21.80 39.31
C SER A 835 -24.55 21.56 37.96
N TYR A 836 -25.27 20.45 37.83
CA TYR A 836 -26.08 20.18 36.63
C TYR A 836 -27.17 21.23 36.41
N GLU A 837 -27.75 21.75 37.49
CA GLU A 837 -28.81 22.79 37.43
C GLU A 837 -28.30 24.07 36.77
N MET A 838 -27.09 24.51 37.13
CA MET A 838 -26.48 25.69 36.53
C MET A 838 -26.17 25.48 35.05
N VAL A 839 -25.69 24.29 34.68
CA VAL A 839 -25.46 23.92 33.27
C VAL A 839 -26.78 23.92 32.49
N ILE A 840 -27.86 23.37 33.06
CA ILE A 840 -29.20 23.39 32.43
C ILE A 840 -29.66 24.82 32.16
N MET A 841 -29.55 25.71 33.15
CA MET A 841 -29.92 27.12 32.98
C MET A 841 -29.13 27.77 31.84
N LYS A 842 -27.80 27.55 31.81
CA LYS A 842 -26.92 28.12 30.79
C LYS A 842 -27.22 27.58 29.38
N VAL A 843 -27.45 26.28 29.26
CA VAL A 843 -27.78 25.63 27.98
C VAL A 843 -29.15 26.08 27.48
N HIS A 844 -30.14 26.28 28.36
CA HIS A 844 -31.43 26.87 27.98
C HIS A 844 -31.29 28.29 27.44
N GLN A 845 -30.45 29.12 28.06
CA GLN A 845 -30.14 30.46 27.56
C GLN A 845 -29.55 30.39 26.14
N TYR A 846 -28.57 29.51 25.89
CA TYR A 846 -28.01 29.34 24.55
C TYR A 846 -29.03 28.81 23.54
N MET A 847 -29.95 27.92 23.94
CA MET A 847 -31.02 27.43 23.06
C MET A 847 -32.01 28.55 22.70
N GLN A 848 -32.33 29.44 23.64
CA GLN A 848 -33.17 30.62 23.37
C GLN A 848 -32.46 31.56 22.38
N GLN A 849 -31.18 31.87 22.62
CA GLN A 849 -30.37 32.67 21.71
C GLN A 849 -30.25 32.04 20.31
N PHE A 850 -30.11 30.72 20.22
CA PHE A 850 -30.12 29.99 18.96
C PHE A 850 -31.43 30.23 18.21
N ASN A 851 -32.57 30.06 18.89
CA ASN A 851 -33.91 30.20 18.29
C ASN A 851 -34.23 31.64 17.86
N GLU A 852 -33.64 32.63 18.52
CA GLU A 852 -33.79 34.05 18.16
C GLU A 852 -32.88 34.45 16.99
N SER A 853 -31.65 33.95 16.98
CA SER A 853 -30.63 34.31 15.97
C SER A 853 -30.80 33.58 14.64
N ILE A 854 -31.23 32.31 14.65
CA ILE A 854 -31.32 31.47 13.46
C ILE A 854 -32.75 31.40 12.96
N ARG A 855 -33.02 32.09 11.84
CA ARG A 855 -34.34 32.09 11.19
C ARG A 855 -34.58 30.79 10.42
N GLY A 856 -35.77 30.22 10.56
CA GLY A 856 -36.20 29.03 9.81
C GLY A 856 -35.84 27.68 10.45
N MET A 857 -35.09 27.66 11.54
CA MET A 857 -34.81 26.44 12.32
C MET A 857 -35.04 26.73 13.81
N LYS A 858 -35.93 25.98 14.45
CA LYS A 858 -36.20 26.07 15.88
C LYS A 858 -35.80 24.76 16.57
N LEU A 859 -34.99 24.86 17.62
CA LEU A 859 -34.66 23.76 18.52
C LEU A 859 -35.58 23.82 19.74
N ASP A 860 -36.25 22.70 20.02
CA ASP A 860 -37.08 22.50 21.21
C ASP A 860 -36.61 21.23 21.91
N LEU A 861 -35.47 21.35 22.60
CA LEU A 861 -34.82 20.24 23.28
C LEU A 861 -35.16 20.23 24.76
N VAL A 862 -35.48 19.05 25.28
CA VAL A 862 -35.63 18.81 26.71
C VAL A 862 -34.30 18.29 27.27
N PHE A 863 -33.71 19.02 28.23
CA PHE A 863 -32.42 18.67 28.81
C PHE A 863 -32.59 17.79 30.05
N PHE A 864 -32.60 16.47 29.85
CA PHE A 864 -32.38 15.48 30.90
C PHE A 864 -30.89 15.14 31.01
N HIS A 865 -30.51 14.41 32.06
CA HIS A 865 -29.11 14.13 32.40
C HIS A 865 -28.27 13.63 31.20
N ASP A 866 -28.73 12.61 30.48
CA ASP A 866 -27.97 12.06 29.34
C ASP A 866 -27.83 13.08 28.20
N ALA A 867 -28.85 13.88 27.92
CA ALA A 867 -28.80 14.91 26.88
C ALA A 867 -27.72 15.97 27.19
N LEU A 868 -27.60 16.38 28.46
CA LEU A 868 -26.55 17.29 28.92
C LEU A 868 -25.17 16.63 28.81
N VAL A 869 -25.05 15.38 29.25
CA VAL A 869 -23.79 14.62 29.17
C VAL A 869 -23.32 14.50 27.72
N HIS A 870 -24.22 14.20 26.78
CA HIS A 870 -23.91 14.18 25.36
C HIS A 870 -23.50 15.56 24.82
N LEU A 871 -24.20 16.63 25.20
CA LEU A 871 -23.84 17.99 24.81
C LEU A 871 -22.44 18.37 25.30
N MET A 872 -22.10 18.06 26.55
CA MET A 872 -20.78 18.32 27.13
C MET A 872 -19.68 17.55 26.39
N ARG A 873 -19.93 16.28 26.03
CA ARG A 873 -18.99 15.49 25.20
C ARG A 873 -18.76 16.12 23.83
N ILE A 874 -19.84 16.54 23.16
CA ILE A 874 -19.74 17.18 21.83
C ILE A 874 -18.96 18.49 21.95
N SER A 875 -19.26 19.33 22.95
CA SER A 875 -18.55 20.58 23.20
C SER A 875 -17.07 20.36 23.52
N ARG A 876 -16.73 19.33 24.30
CA ARG A 876 -15.33 18.96 24.61
C ARG A 876 -14.55 18.60 23.35
N ILE A 877 -15.16 17.91 22.39
CA ILE A 877 -14.51 17.52 21.14
C ILE A 877 -14.38 18.70 20.17
N MET A 878 -15.44 19.52 20.01
CA MET A 878 -15.43 20.69 19.12
C MET A 878 -14.47 21.80 19.56
N SER A 879 -14.14 21.84 20.85
CA SER A 879 -13.21 22.82 21.38
C SER A 879 -11.73 22.45 21.20
N VAL A 880 -11.44 21.25 20.66
CA VAL A 880 -10.09 20.85 20.27
C VAL A 880 -9.90 21.11 18.77
N PRO A 881 -8.86 21.85 18.33
CA PRO A 881 -8.55 22.01 16.92
C PRO A 881 -8.42 20.65 16.22
N ARG A 882 -8.97 20.52 15.01
CA ARG A 882 -9.01 19.24 14.27
C ARG A 882 -9.80 18.12 14.98
N GLY A 883 -10.61 18.49 15.97
CA GLY A 883 -11.50 17.59 16.70
C GLY A 883 -12.73 17.23 15.87
N ASN A 884 -12.75 16.00 15.35
CA ASN A 884 -13.89 15.44 14.63
C ASN A 884 -14.64 14.43 15.52
N ILE A 885 -15.95 14.31 15.34
CA ILE A 885 -16.80 13.46 16.18
C ILE A 885 -17.60 12.46 15.35
N MET A 886 -17.70 11.23 15.85
CA MET A 886 -18.62 10.22 15.35
C MET A 886 -19.66 9.90 16.43
N LEU A 887 -20.90 10.25 16.17
CA LEU A 887 -22.05 10.02 17.03
C LEU A 887 -22.82 8.80 16.52
N VAL A 888 -22.76 7.72 17.28
CA VAL A 888 -23.43 6.46 16.96
C VAL A 888 -24.62 6.28 17.90
N GLY A 889 -25.82 6.16 17.34
CA GLY A 889 -27.01 5.88 18.13
C GLY A 889 -28.26 5.74 17.28
N VAL A 890 -29.33 5.19 17.85
CA VAL A 890 -30.61 5.02 17.14
C VAL A 890 -31.23 6.35 16.67
N GLY A 891 -32.12 6.29 15.69
CA GLY A 891 -32.90 7.46 15.25
C GLY A 891 -33.66 8.10 16.41
N GLY A 892 -33.81 9.43 16.40
CA GLY A 892 -34.53 10.17 17.45
C GLY A 892 -33.72 10.49 18.71
N SER A 893 -32.47 10.04 18.83
CA SER A 893 -31.60 10.31 20.00
C SER A 893 -31.03 11.74 20.08
N GLY A 894 -31.48 12.66 19.23
CA GLY A 894 -31.06 14.07 19.28
C GLY A 894 -29.66 14.37 18.72
N LYS A 895 -28.96 13.42 18.07
CA LYS A 895 -27.59 13.60 17.52
C LYS A 895 -27.42 14.93 16.78
N GLN A 896 -28.19 15.14 15.71
CA GLN A 896 -28.09 16.35 14.89
C GLN A 896 -28.42 17.63 15.67
N SER A 897 -29.49 17.60 16.47
CA SER A 897 -29.96 18.77 17.22
C SER A 897 -28.96 19.20 18.30
N LEU A 898 -28.36 18.24 19.02
CA LEU A 898 -27.33 18.51 20.02
C LEU A 898 -26.03 18.99 19.36
N THR A 899 -25.66 18.44 18.20
CA THR A 899 -24.50 18.93 17.43
C THR A 899 -24.69 20.36 16.96
N ARG A 900 -25.88 20.74 16.47
CA ARG A 900 -26.17 22.13 16.07
C ARG A 900 -26.10 23.09 17.26
N LEU A 901 -26.66 22.69 18.41
CA LEU A 901 -26.59 23.49 19.62
C LEU A 901 -25.15 23.64 20.13
N ALA A 902 -24.37 22.55 20.17
CA ALA A 902 -22.96 22.60 20.55
C ALA A 902 -22.12 23.46 19.60
N SER A 903 -22.38 23.38 18.29
CA SER A 903 -21.74 24.22 17.27
C SER A 903 -22.03 25.71 17.52
N PHE A 904 -23.28 26.05 17.82
CA PHE A 904 -23.68 27.42 18.18
C PHE A 904 -23.03 27.91 19.47
N ILE A 905 -22.97 27.07 20.52
CA ILE A 905 -22.27 27.37 21.78
C ILE A 905 -20.77 27.63 21.51
N ALA A 906 -20.17 26.87 20.59
CA ALA A 906 -18.81 27.07 20.13
C ALA A 906 -18.67 28.23 19.13
N GLY A 907 -19.68 29.06 18.91
CA GLY A 907 -19.64 30.19 17.96
C GLY A 907 -19.35 29.77 16.51
N TYR A 908 -19.57 28.49 16.18
CA TYR A 908 -19.33 27.94 14.86
C TYR A 908 -20.61 27.98 14.02
N LYS A 909 -20.43 28.13 12.72
CA LYS A 909 -21.50 27.94 11.75
C LYS A 909 -21.63 26.46 11.45
N PHE A 910 -22.84 25.95 11.30
CA PHE A 910 -23.04 24.56 10.89
C PHE A 910 -23.51 24.49 9.43
N PHE A 911 -23.10 23.42 8.75
CA PHE A 911 -23.50 23.09 7.39
C PHE A 911 -23.96 21.63 7.35
N GLN A 912 -24.99 21.36 6.57
CA GLN A 912 -25.50 20.02 6.30
C GLN A 912 -25.97 19.97 4.85
N ILE A 913 -25.71 18.84 4.19
CA ILE A 913 -26.07 18.65 2.78
C ILE A 913 -27.59 18.59 2.63
N ILE A 914 -28.10 19.28 1.61
CA ILE A 914 -29.50 19.18 1.20
C ILE A 914 -29.56 18.29 -0.04
N LEU A 915 -29.94 17.03 0.14
CA LEU A 915 -30.01 16.08 -0.96
C LEU A 915 -31.15 16.44 -1.95
N SER A 916 -30.78 16.72 -3.20
CA SER A 916 -31.70 16.75 -4.35
C SER A 916 -31.61 15.45 -5.14
N ARG A 917 -32.54 15.16 -6.06
CA ARG A 917 -32.44 13.96 -6.93
C ARG A 917 -31.17 13.96 -7.78
N SER A 918 -30.66 15.14 -8.15
CA SER A 918 -29.46 15.32 -8.98
C SER A 918 -28.15 15.44 -8.18
N TYR A 919 -28.19 15.41 -6.85
CA TYR A 919 -26.99 15.52 -6.02
C TYR A 919 -26.05 14.33 -6.26
N ASN A 920 -24.83 14.62 -6.70
CA ASN A 920 -23.80 13.65 -7.08
C ASN A 920 -22.43 14.05 -6.48
N VAL A 921 -21.36 13.33 -6.86
CA VAL A 921 -19.99 13.59 -6.39
C VAL A 921 -19.50 15.01 -6.69
N ALA A 922 -19.83 15.56 -7.85
CA ALA A 922 -19.43 16.94 -8.20
C ALA A 922 -20.12 17.97 -7.30
N SER A 923 -21.39 17.75 -6.95
CA SER A 923 -22.10 18.61 -5.97
C SER A 923 -21.43 18.57 -4.60
N LEU A 924 -21.03 17.38 -4.13
CA LEU A 924 -20.31 17.24 -2.85
C LEU A 924 -18.96 17.97 -2.86
N LEU A 925 -18.20 17.86 -3.95
CA LEU A 925 -16.92 18.55 -4.07
C LEU A 925 -17.10 20.06 -4.02
N GLU A 926 -18.14 20.60 -4.65
CA GLU A 926 -18.44 22.04 -4.59
C GLU A 926 -18.84 22.48 -3.17
N ASP A 927 -19.63 21.68 -2.45
CA ASP A 927 -19.96 21.95 -1.04
C ASP A 927 -18.72 21.92 -0.14
N ILE A 928 -17.84 20.92 -0.29
CA ILE A 928 -16.59 20.83 0.45
C ILE A 928 -15.66 22.01 0.13
N LYS A 929 -15.55 22.39 -1.13
CA LYS A 929 -14.78 23.55 -1.60
C LYS A 929 -15.25 24.84 -0.94
N ASN A 930 -16.56 25.05 -0.86
CA ASN A 930 -17.16 26.19 -0.15
C ASN A 930 -16.85 26.16 1.35
N LEU A 931 -16.91 24.99 1.99
CA LEU A 931 -16.54 24.82 3.39
C LEU A 931 -15.07 25.15 3.65
N TYR A 932 -14.15 24.65 2.82
CA TYR A 932 -12.72 24.94 2.95
C TYR A 932 -12.43 26.43 2.77
N ARG A 933 -13.05 27.07 1.76
CA ARG A 933 -12.90 28.52 1.55
C ARG A 933 -13.38 29.29 2.78
N ALA A 934 -14.55 28.96 3.31
CA ALA A 934 -15.12 29.64 4.47
C ALA A 934 -14.32 29.41 5.77
N ALA A 935 -13.86 28.18 6.02
CA ALA A 935 -13.06 27.83 7.19
C ALA A 935 -11.62 28.37 7.12
N GLY A 936 -11.04 28.42 5.92
CA GLY A 936 -9.65 28.84 5.71
C GLY A 936 -9.46 30.36 5.55
N THR A 937 -10.47 31.09 5.05
CA THR A 937 -10.39 32.57 4.91
C THR A 937 -11.23 33.32 5.94
N GLY A 938 -12.22 32.67 6.57
CA GLY A 938 -13.12 33.29 7.53
C GLY A 938 -12.54 33.42 8.95
N ASN A 939 -13.31 34.11 9.80
CA ASN A 939 -13.00 34.30 11.22
C ASN A 939 -13.71 33.28 12.14
N ASN A 940 -14.76 32.59 11.66
CA ASN A 940 -15.55 31.68 12.47
C ASN A 940 -15.27 30.22 12.07
N GLY A 941 -15.27 29.32 13.06
CA GLY A 941 -15.23 27.88 12.80
C GLY A 941 -16.51 27.36 12.12
N PHE A 942 -16.40 26.19 11.50
CA PHE A 942 -17.47 25.50 10.80
C PHE A 942 -17.64 24.07 11.32
N THR A 943 -18.89 23.64 11.45
CA THR A 943 -19.25 22.26 11.75
C THR A 943 -19.98 21.66 10.57
N PHE A 944 -19.39 20.67 9.92
CA PHE A 944 -20.04 19.89 8.87
C PHE A 944 -20.73 18.67 9.48
N ILE A 945 -22.06 18.68 9.49
CA ILE A 945 -22.88 17.56 9.95
C ILE A 945 -23.15 16.65 8.76
N PHE A 946 -22.73 15.39 8.85
CA PHE A 946 -22.91 14.39 7.81
C PHE A 946 -23.64 13.17 8.36
N THR A 947 -24.72 12.75 7.69
CA THR A 947 -25.61 11.70 8.18
C THR A 947 -25.58 10.46 7.28
N ASP A 948 -25.99 9.31 7.81
CA ASP A 948 -26.11 8.06 7.06
C ASP A 948 -27.05 8.19 5.85
N ASN A 949 -28.14 8.93 6.00
CA ASN A 949 -29.11 9.20 4.92
C ASN A 949 -28.54 10.06 3.78
N GLU A 950 -27.42 10.77 4.00
CA GLU A 950 -26.78 11.63 2.99
C GLU A 950 -25.79 10.87 2.10
N ILE A 951 -25.44 9.63 2.45
CA ILE A 951 -24.53 8.78 1.70
C ILE A 951 -25.28 8.14 0.53
N LYS A 952 -25.13 8.72 -0.67
CA LYS A 952 -25.69 8.17 -1.92
C LYS A 952 -24.74 7.25 -2.68
N ASP A 953 -23.44 7.50 -2.53
CA ASP A 953 -22.36 6.84 -3.23
C ASP A 953 -21.22 6.61 -2.24
N GLU A 954 -20.61 5.43 -2.27
CA GLU A 954 -19.47 5.08 -1.41
C GLU A 954 -18.28 6.02 -1.63
N ALA A 955 -18.15 6.60 -2.84
CA ALA A 955 -17.13 7.61 -3.14
C ALA A 955 -17.22 8.83 -2.21
N PHE A 956 -18.38 9.13 -1.63
CA PHE A 956 -18.51 10.24 -0.67
C PHE A 956 -17.62 9.99 0.56
N LEU A 957 -17.61 8.77 1.07
CA LEU A 957 -16.83 8.39 2.25
C LEU A 957 -15.32 8.51 1.99
N GLU A 958 -14.87 8.32 0.75
CA GLU A 958 -13.47 8.50 0.38
C GLU A 958 -13.04 9.97 0.51
N TYR A 959 -13.83 10.92 -0.02
CA TYR A 959 -13.53 12.34 0.11
C TYR A 959 -13.55 12.78 1.58
N ILE A 960 -14.52 12.30 2.38
CA ILE A 960 -14.55 12.56 3.81
C ILE A 960 -13.31 11.99 4.51
N ASN A 961 -12.87 10.77 4.15
CA ASN A 961 -11.67 10.18 4.71
C ASN A 961 -10.41 11.01 4.38
N ASN A 962 -10.30 11.51 3.15
CA ASN A 962 -9.21 12.42 2.75
C ASN A 962 -9.21 13.72 3.56
N VAL A 963 -10.38 14.30 3.86
CA VAL A 963 -10.50 15.47 4.75
C VAL A 963 -10.11 15.13 6.19
N LEU A 964 -10.50 13.98 6.71
CA LEU A 964 -10.19 13.57 8.09
C LEU A 964 -8.70 13.24 8.28
N SER A 965 -8.07 12.63 7.28
CA SER A 965 -6.71 12.10 7.38
C SER A 965 -5.66 13.11 6.88
N VAL A 966 -5.66 13.40 5.58
CA VAL A 966 -4.73 14.31 4.92
C VAL A 966 -5.12 15.76 5.23
N GLY A 967 -6.41 16.06 5.26
CA GLY A 967 -6.94 17.42 5.36
C GLY A 967 -6.95 18.19 4.05
N GLU A 968 -6.88 17.47 2.92
CA GLU A 968 -6.88 18.03 1.58
C GLU A 968 -7.49 17.01 0.60
N ILE A 969 -8.14 17.49 -0.45
CA ILE A 969 -8.59 16.69 -1.59
C ILE A 969 -7.83 17.18 -2.83
N ALA A 970 -7.23 16.26 -3.59
CA ALA A 970 -6.48 16.61 -4.80
C ALA A 970 -7.39 17.26 -5.86
N ASN A 971 -6.89 18.32 -6.51
CA ASN A 971 -7.61 19.09 -7.52
C ASN A 971 -8.97 19.66 -7.04
N LEU A 972 -9.12 19.95 -5.74
CA LEU A 972 -10.33 20.56 -5.20
C LEU A 972 -10.57 21.98 -5.74
N PHE A 973 -9.49 22.75 -5.90
CA PHE A 973 -9.53 24.12 -6.41
C PHE A 973 -8.88 24.19 -7.80
N PRO A 974 -9.57 24.78 -8.81
CA PRO A 974 -8.94 25.21 -10.05
C PRO A 974 -7.82 26.23 -9.78
N LYS A 975 -6.81 26.33 -10.65
CA LYS A 975 -5.66 27.25 -10.48
C LYS A 975 -6.10 28.70 -10.23
N ASP A 976 -7.04 29.20 -11.02
CA ASP A 976 -7.54 30.58 -10.91
C ASP A 976 -8.18 30.87 -9.54
N GLU A 977 -8.99 29.93 -9.03
CA GLU A 977 -9.62 30.08 -7.72
C GLU A 977 -8.64 29.93 -6.56
N LEU A 978 -7.64 29.07 -6.73
CA LEU A 978 -6.59 28.90 -5.74
C LEU A 978 -5.82 30.21 -5.57
N ASP A 979 -5.43 30.86 -6.67
CA ASP A 979 -4.71 32.13 -6.62
C ASP A 979 -5.53 33.23 -5.93
N ASP A 980 -6.84 33.29 -6.18
CA ASP A 980 -7.76 34.19 -5.46
C ASP A 980 -7.80 33.91 -3.95
N ILE A 981 -7.86 32.64 -3.55
CA ILE A 981 -7.85 32.24 -2.13
C ILE A 981 -6.52 32.63 -1.48
N LEU A 982 -5.39 32.33 -2.13
CA LEU A 982 -4.06 32.64 -1.60
C LEU A 982 -3.85 34.15 -1.46
N ASN A 983 -4.34 34.95 -2.39
CA ASN A 983 -4.30 36.41 -2.27
C ASN A 983 -5.07 36.92 -1.04
N SER A 984 -6.22 36.31 -0.73
CA SER A 984 -7.02 36.66 0.45
C SER A 984 -6.39 36.23 1.78
N THR A 985 -5.52 35.20 1.79
CA THR A 985 -4.87 34.70 3.01
C THR A 985 -3.56 35.42 3.36
N ILE A 986 -2.93 36.14 2.42
CA ILE A 986 -1.73 36.96 2.70
C ILE A 986 -1.87 37.88 3.92
N PRO A 987 -2.93 38.72 4.06
CA PRO A 987 -3.05 39.60 5.22
C PRO A 987 -3.21 38.82 6.54
N LEU A 988 -3.87 37.66 6.51
CA LEU A 988 -4.05 36.79 7.67
C LEU A 988 -2.71 36.14 8.09
N MET A 989 -1.95 35.61 7.14
CA MET A 989 -0.64 35.02 7.40
C MET A 989 0.36 36.05 7.94
N LYS A 990 0.36 37.28 7.42
CA LYS A 990 1.22 38.35 7.95
C LYS A 990 0.88 38.74 9.39
N LYS A 991 -0.39 38.58 9.80
CA LYS A 991 -0.84 38.83 11.17
C LYS A 991 -0.44 37.69 12.11
N ASP A 992 -0.70 36.44 11.72
CA ASP A 992 -0.53 35.26 12.58
C ASP A 992 0.92 34.75 12.59
N GLU A 993 1.62 34.81 11.45
CA GLU A 993 2.99 34.30 11.27
C GLU A 993 3.90 35.34 10.58
N PRO A 994 4.18 36.50 11.21
CA PRO A 994 4.88 37.62 10.58
C PRO A 994 6.32 37.30 10.13
N LYS A 995 6.91 36.21 10.64
CA LYS A 995 8.28 35.78 10.33
C LYS A 995 8.39 34.87 9.11
N LYS A 996 7.29 34.33 8.58
CA LYS A 996 7.32 33.44 7.41
C LYS A 996 7.04 34.22 6.12
N PRO A 997 7.84 34.02 5.05
CA PRO A 997 7.59 34.68 3.78
C PRO A 997 6.33 34.10 3.11
N PRO A 998 5.47 34.94 2.49
CA PRO A 998 4.25 34.51 1.82
C PRO A 998 4.55 33.95 0.41
N THR A 999 5.31 32.86 0.35
CA THR A 999 5.47 32.06 -0.89
C THR A 999 4.18 31.29 -1.17
N GLN A 1000 3.95 30.87 -2.42
CA GLN A 1000 2.73 30.14 -2.80
C GLN A 1000 2.53 28.86 -1.96
N ASP A 1001 3.60 28.10 -1.74
CA ASP A 1001 3.59 26.89 -0.91
C ASP A 1001 3.30 27.18 0.57
N ASN A 1002 3.87 28.26 1.13
CA ASN A 1002 3.63 28.65 2.52
C ASN A 1002 2.19 29.15 2.71
N LEU A 1003 1.67 29.95 1.78
CA LEU A 1003 0.29 30.44 1.80
C LEU A 1003 -0.70 29.28 1.71
N TYR A 1004 -0.42 28.30 0.84
CA TYR A 1004 -1.27 27.12 0.70
C TYR A 1004 -1.27 26.27 1.98
N SER A 1005 -0.08 26.00 2.53
CA SER A 1005 0.08 25.26 3.78
C SER A 1005 -0.63 25.95 4.95
N TYR A 1006 -0.54 27.28 5.02
CA TYR A 1006 -1.22 28.09 6.03
C TYR A 1006 -2.74 28.03 5.85
N PHE A 1007 -3.26 28.18 4.61
CA PHE A 1007 -4.69 28.06 4.31
C PHE A 1007 -5.26 26.70 4.73
N ILE A 1008 -4.59 25.61 4.36
CA ILE A 1008 -5.03 24.25 4.73
C ILE A 1008 -4.97 24.05 6.24
N SER A 1009 -3.91 24.50 6.92
CA SER A 1009 -3.81 24.39 8.38
C SER A 1009 -4.96 25.12 9.08
N ARG A 1010 -5.27 26.35 8.62
CA ARG A 1010 -6.38 27.15 9.14
C ARG A 1010 -7.73 26.49 8.87
N ALA A 1011 -7.96 26.00 7.65
CA ALA A 1011 -9.19 25.28 7.30
C ALA A 1011 -9.39 24.05 8.19
N ARG A 1012 -8.35 23.25 8.45
CA ARG A 1012 -8.41 22.06 9.32
C ARG A 1012 -8.64 22.39 10.79
N ASN A 1013 -8.07 23.48 11.28
CA ASN A 1013 -8.24 23.90 12.66
C ASN A 1013 -9.67 24.39 12.93
N ASN A 1014 -10.31 24.98 11.90
CA ASN A 1014 -11.63 25.58 11.99
C ASN A 1014 -12.77 24.68 11.50
N LEU A 1015 -12.50 23.64 10.71
CA LEU A 1015 -13.51 22.71 10.19
C LEU A 1015 -13.61 21.45 11.06
N HIS A 1016 -14.77 21.25 11.67
CA HIS A 1016 -15.11 20.07 12.47
C HIS A 1016 -16.15 19.23 11.76
N ILE A 1017 -15.86 17.95 11.52
CA ILE A 1017 -16.81 17.01 10.92
C ILE A 1017 -17.51 16.21 12.03
N ALA A 1018 -18.84 16.18 11.95
CA ALA A 1018 -19.71 15.42 12.84
C ALA A 1018 -20.47 14.35 12.06
N LEU A 1019 -20.04 13.09 12.18
CA LEU A 1019 -20.67 11.92 11.57
C LEU A 1019 -21.79 11.42 12.48
N CYS A 1020 -23.04 11.43 12.00
CA CYS A 1020 -24.20 11.00 12.77
C CYS A 1020 -24.80 9.71 12.20
N PHE A 1021 -24.41 8.55 12.74
CA PHE A 1021 -24.77 7.24 12.19
C PHE A 1021 -25.64 6.41 13.13
N SER A 1022 -26.37 5.46 12.56
CA SER A 1022 -27.19 4.49 13.27
C SER A 1022 -26.51 3.12 13.31
N PRO A 1023 -26.35 2.48 14.50
CA PRO A 1023 -25.77 1.15 14.62
C PRO A 1023 -26.70 0.03 14.13
N VAL A 1024 -27.94 0.37 13.77
CA VAL A 1024 -28.94 -0.61 13.25
C VAL A 1024 -28.76 -0.85 11.75
N ASN A 1025 -28.04 0.04 11.06
CA ASN A 1025 -27.78 -0.13 9.63
C ASN A 1025 -26.68 -1.18 9.43
N ASN A 1026 -26.94 -2.22 8.64
CA ASN A 1026 -25.95 -3.27 8.34
C ASN A 1026 -24.69 -2.75 7.63
N SER A 1027 -24.74 -1.56 7.05
CA SER A 1027 -23.59 -0.88 6.43
C SER A 1027 -22.71 -0.11 7.41
N PHE A 1028 -23.13 0.05 8.68
CA PHE A 1028 -22.31 0.61 9.77
C PHE A 1028 -21.46 -0.50 10.40
#